data_AF-A0A7Y5LKS0-F1
#
_entry.id   AF-A0A7Y5LKS0-F1
#
_cell.length_a   1.000
_cell.length_b   1.000
_cell.length_c   1.000
_cell.angle_alpha   90.00
_cell.angle_beta   90.00
_cell.angle_gamma   90.00
#
_symmetry.space_group_name_H-M   'P 1'
#
loop_
_entity.id
_entity.type
_entity.pdbx_description
1 polymer ?
#
loop_
_entity_poly.entity_id
_entity_poly.type
_entity_poly.pdbx_seq_one_letter_code
_entity_poly.pdbx_strand_id
1 'polypeptide(L)'
;MTKIFYALTRNLFRGSVSLAIYATIFTIFSSTVYADEPVRVFWKDAAESSIRQTGKRDILPVNYRTIFINYQLAQELLSTLPLEKDVLAGRALAPVLELPSPSGRIERFSVTNSPIMEEGLASRYPEIMTFNGQGIDDPSATIRFDITPKGFHAMVLSPNGNWFIDPYFSEGTEYYISYYKADFYASLTRDKVVDCTVLSEEEIEEEIRYLAQTLGVTAGEQLRTYRIAVATTGEYTTFHGGTVTLGLAAVVTAMNRVNGVYEKEVSLRMILVANNDIIIYTNASTDPYTNNNGSTMLSQNQTTLDNLIGSANYDIGHVFSTGGGGIAGLGVVCRAGNKARGVTGLGSPIGDPFYIDYVAHEMGHQWGGNHSFNGSSGSCTGGNRNASTAYEPGSGSTIMAYAGICSPQNLQNNSDAYFHGVNLDEIIAYSTTGSGNGCAVVTPTGNLAPVVSVPAGGFSIPISTPFELTGSATDGNNDTLTYCWEQFDLGPTGAPGSPSGNAPIFRSFNPVTSPTRIFPRLTNLLNNTTLIGEILPTYARTMTFRLTARDNRSTGGGTGKATMSFSVTANAGPFTVTYPNAADSILGNTTRTITWNVANTNLSPVNTANVKIMLSTNGGLTFPIVLAESTPNDGSEEIVIPSFPTTQGRIKIAAVGNVYFDISNVNFTIVDNPIPVELSSFSAEAVGGTTQLRWSTATEVNNKGFNVFKLKVESSELITTRTGAESGEWENIGFVSGHGTTTETHNYSFVDRNLEAGVTQYRLQQIDLDGKYSFSNVVEVNSALPAGYVLEQNYPNPFNPGTVISYQLPVDGHVKIKVFDVLGNEVDLLVNEYKQAGSYKIDFNAAKLSGGVYYYEMNAGSNRITRKMTLLK
;
A
#
# COMPACT_ATOMS: atom_id res chain seq x y z
N MET A 1 9.27 -72.00 40.11
CA MET A 1 7.98 -71.70 40.76
C MET A 1 7.74 -70.19 40.71
N THR A 2 6.99 -69.74 39.70
CA THR A 2 5.85 -68.78 39.73
C THR A 2 5.65 -68.02 41.06
N LYS A 3 5.47 -66.69 41.20
CA LYS A 3 5.14 -65.52 40.35
C LYS A 3 5.50 -64.26 41.20
N ILE A 4 6.36 -63.33 40.74
CA ILE A 4 6.09 -62.06 40.03
C ILE A 4 5.65 -60.87 40.92
N PHE A 5 6.63 -59.96 41.09
CA PHE A 5 6.63 -58.48 41.21
C PHE A 5 6.34 -57.74 42.54
N TYR A 6 7.44 -57.53 43.26
CA TYR A 6 7.88 -56.37 44.08
C TYR A 6 7.83 -55.03 43.30
N ALA A 7 7.81 -53.82 43.87
CA ALA A 7 7.69 -53.38 45.26
C ALA A 7 7.49 -51.86 45.34
N LEU A 8 6.85 -51.48 46.45
CA LEU A 8 6.62 -50.14 46.97
C LEU A 8 7.74 -49.76 47.97
N THR A 9 8.02 -48.46 48.02
CA THR A 9 8.51 -47.65 49.17
C THR A 9 10.01 -47.54 49.54
N ARG A 10 10.43 -46.26 49.54
CA ARG A 10 11.03 -45.44 50.63
C ARG A 10 12.54 -45.12 50.64
N ASN A 11 12.76 -43.80 50.67
CA ASN A 11 13.73 -42.98 51.43
C ASN A 11 15.14 -42.76 50.86
N LEU A 12 15.45 -41.51 50.46
CA LEU A 12 16.30 -40.55 51.21
C LEU A 12 16.65 -39.27 50.38
N PHE A 13 16.83 -38.14 51.09
CA PHE A 13 17.38 -36.81 50.70
C PHE A 13 16.47 -35.83 49.92
N ARG A 14 15.95 -34.77 50.57
CA ARG A 14 16.54 -33.40 50.79
C ARG A 14 16.80 -32.67 49.46
N GLY A 15 16.19 -31.54 49.13
CA GLY A 15 15.27 -30.68 49.86
C GLY A 15 14.53 -29.73 48.92
N SER A 16 13.31 -29.40 49.33
CA SER A 16 12.46 -28.37 48.72
C SER A 16 12.15 -27.36 49.81
N VAL A 17 12.69 -26.16 49.70
CA VAL A 17 12.27 -25.00 50.50
C VAL A 17 11.94 -23.88 49.54
N SER A 18 10.68 -23.47 49.62
CA SER A 18 10.08 -22.30 49.00
C SER A 18 10.96 -21.06 49.15
N LEU A 19 11.09 -20.28 48.07
CA LEU A 19 11.41 -18.87 48.19
C LEU A 19 10.37 -18.06 47.41
N ALA A 20 9.32 -17.67 48.11
CA ALA A 20 8.54 -16.50 47.77
C ALA A 20 9.47 -15.28 47.88
N ILE A 21 9.75 -14.62 46.76
CA ILE A 21 10.49 -13.36 46.77
C ILE A 21 9.48 -12.23 46.78
N TYR A 22 9.54 -11.47 47.87
CA TYR A 22 8.75 -10.29 48.16
C TYR A 22 8.80 -9.27 47.03
N ALA A 23 7.62 -8.77 46.66
CA ALA A 23 7.46 -7.47 46.05
C ALA A 23 8.16 -6.43 46.92
N THR A 24 9.22 -5.81 46.39
CA THR A 24 9.78 -4.58 46.93
C THR A 24 9.58 -3.52 45.88
N ILE A 25 8.56 -2.70 46.08
CA ILE A 25 8.38 -1.43 45.38
C ILE A 25 9.57 -0.55 45.77
N PHE A 26 10.48 -0.33 44.83
CA PHE A 26 11.47 0.73 44.91
C PHE A 26 11.24 1.67 43.72
N THR A 27 10.38 2.65 43.93
CA THR A 27 10.34 3.88 43.16
C THR A 27 11.58 4.70 43.51
N ILE A 28 12.64 4.56 42.72
CA ILE A 28 13.68 5.59 42.58
C ILE A 28 13.65 6.06 41.13
N PHE A 29 13.23 7.31 40.95
CA PHE A 29 13.60 8.12 39.79
C PHE A 29 15.13 8.15 39.71
N SER A 30 15.68 7.45 38.74
CA SER A 30 17.09 7.54 38.36
C SER A 30 17.16 7.24 36.88
N SER A 31 17.40 8.29 36.11
CA SER A 31 17.90 8.27 34.75
C SER A 31 19.01 7.24 34.58
N THR A 32 18.66 6.03 34.15
CA THR A 32 19.61 5.12 33.51
C THR A 32 19.48 5.36 32.02
N VAL A 33 20.39 6.21 31.54
CA VAL A 33 20.91 6.21 30.18
C VAL A 33 20.88 4.77 29.66
N TYR A 34 20.01 4.50 28.68
CA TYR A 34 20.30 3.42 27.74
C TYR A 34 21.68 3.77 27.20
N ALA A 35 22.69 2.98 27.57
CA ALA A 35 23.90 2.97 26.79
C ALA A 35 23.46 2.49 25.40
N ASP A 36 23.29 3.45 24.49
CA ASP A 36 23.46 3.23 23.07
C ASP A 36 24.77 2.45 22.92
N GLU A 37 24.70 1.14 22.69
CA GLU A 37 25.73 0.49 21.89
C GLU A 37 25.79 1.31 20.61
N PRO A 38 26.91 2.01 20.31
CA PRO A 38 26.96 2.83 19.13
C PRO A 38 26.72 1.92 17.94
N VAL A 39 25.62 2.13 17.23
CA VAL A 39 25.43 1.64 15.87
C VAL A 39 26.70 2.03 15.12
N ARG A 40 27.60 1.07 14.89
CA ARG A 40 28.88 1.32 14.23
C ARG A 40 28.62 1.45 12.74
N VAL A 41 27.99 2.56 12.35
CA VAL A 41 27.75 2.93 10.96
C VAL A 41 29.11 3.16 10.31
N PHE A 42 29.50 2.25 9.43
CA PHE A 42 30.75 2.36 8.65
C PHE A 42 30.51 2.90 7.22
N TRP A 43 29.28 3.34 6.94
CA TRP A 43 28.85 3.94 5.67
C TRP A 43 28.83 5.47 5.77
N LYS A 44 29.19 6.14 4.68
CA LYS A 44 29.00 7.59 4.53
C LYS A 44 28.67 7.91 3.08
N ASP A 45 27.69 8.78 2.85
CA ASP A 45 27.46 9.30 1.50
C ASP A 45 28.70 10.02 0.96
N ALA A 46 29.05 9.72 -0.29
CA ALA A 46 30.15 10.35 -1.00
C ALA A 46 29.60 11.16 -2.18
N ALA A 47 30.13 12.36 -2.41
CA ALA A 47 29.85 13.06 -3.65
C ALA A 47 30.65 12.40 -4.78
N GLU A 48 30.02 11.99 -5.87
CA GLU A 48 30.73 11.35 -6.98
C GLU A 48 31.87 12.21 -7.54
N SER A 49 31.70 13.53 -7.56
CA SER A 49 32.73 14.51 -7.95
C SER A 49 33.98 14.50 -7.07
N SER A 50 33.91 13.90 -5.87
CA SER A 50 35.04 13.74 -4.95
C SER A 50 35.80 12.42 -5.13
N ILE A 51 35.23 11.47 -5.90
CA ILE A 51 35.82 10.15 -6.11
C ILE A 51 36.87 10.24 -7.23
N ARG A 52 38.12 9.91 -6.90
CA ARG A 52 39.20 9.81 -7.90
C ARG A 52 39.15 8.44 -8.56
N GLN A 53 39.30 8.38 -9.87
CA GLN A 53 39.35 7.11 -10.59
C GLN A 53 40.62 6.34 -10.23
N THR A 54 40.47 5.19 -9.57
CA THR A 54 41.57 4.31 -9.18
C THR A 54 41.56 2.96 -9.89
N GLY A 55 40.54 2.67 -10.71
CA GLY A 55 40.41 1.42 -11.45
C GLY A 55 39.34 1.48 -12.54
N LYS A 56 38.98 0.31 -13.08
CA LYS A 56 37.93 0.17 -14.11
C LYS A 56 36.54 0.27 -13.46
N ARG A 57 35.61 0.94 -14.15
CA ARG A 57 34.18 0.90 -13.81
C ARG A 57 33.49 -0.18 -14.62
N ASP A 58 33.17 -1.27 -13.95
CA ASP A 58 32.58 -2.47 -14.54
C ASP A 58 31.04 -2.47 -14.48
N ILE A 59 30.48 -1.86 -13.44
CA ILE A 59 29.03 -1.72 -13.24
C ILE A 59 28.66 -0.24 -13.37
N LEU A 60 27.77 0.07 -14.32
CA LEU A 60 27.41 1.44 -14.70
C LEU A 60 25.89 1.64 -14.68
N PRO A 61 25.23 1.78 -13.52
CA PRO A 61 23.79 2.03 -13.48
C PRO A 61 23.45 3.45 -13.95
N VAL A 62 22.24 3.66 -14.48
CA VAL A 62 21.76 4.99 -14.88
C VAL A 62 21.54 5.88 -13.65
N ASN A 63 20.96 5.34 -12.59
CA ASN A 63 20.80 6.00 -11.29
C ASN A 63 21.44 5.14 -10.19
N TYR A 64 22.19 5.78 -9.30
CA TYR A 64 22.82 5.14 -8.15
C TYR A 64 23.17 6.15 -7.06
N ARG A 65 23.32 5.64 -5.84
CA ARG A 65 23.85 6.37 -4.68
C ARG A 65 25.31 5.99 -4.47
N THR A 66 26.18 7.00 -4.35
CA THR A 66 27.62 6.80 -4.10
C THR A 66 27.92 6.82 -2.60
N ILE A 67 28.61 5.79 -2.14
CA ILE A 67 28.85 5.55 -0.71
C ILE A 67 30.33 5.27 -0.48
N PHE A 68 30.89 5.84 0.58
CA PHE A 68 32.17 5.46 1.16
C PHE A 68 31.97 4.43 2.28
N ILE A 69 32.82 3.42 2.32
CA ILE A 69 32.90 2.42 3.39
C ILE A 69 34.23 2.56 4.13
N ASN A 70 34.22 2.42 5.45
CA ASN A 70 35.45 2.04 6.17
C ASN A 70 35.62 0.52 6.08
N TYR A 71 36.33 0.05 5.05
CA TYR A 71 36.44 -1.37 4.73
C TYR A 71 37.04 -2.20 5.87
N GLN A 72 38.10 -1.68 6.51
CA GLN A 72 38.76 -2.38 7.63
C GLN A 72 37.80 -2.55 8.82
N LEU A 73 37.07 -1.50 9.18
CA LEU A 73 36.07 -1.56 10.25
C LEU A 73 34.91 -2.49 9.89
N ALA A 74 34.46 -2.48 8.63
CA ALA A 74 33.44 -3.40 8.15
C ALA A 74 33.90 -4.84 8.27
N GLN A 75 35.13 -5.16 7.84
CA GLN A 75 35.69 -6.50 7.94
C GLN A 75 35.81 -6.98 9.40
N GLU A 76 36.31 -6.12 10.30
CA GLU A 76 36.39 -6.42 11.72
C GLU A 76 35.01 -6.69 12.33
N LEU A 77 34.02 -5.83 12.06
CA LEU A 77 32.66 -6.00 12.58
C LEU A 77 32.01 -7.28 12.03
N LEU A 78 32.06 -7.49 10.72
CA LEU A 78 31.43 -8.62 10.06
C LEU A 78 32.03 -9.96 10.50
N SER A 79 33.32 -9.99 10.83
CA SER A 79 33.98 -11.19 11.37
C SER A 79 33.44 -11.63 12.74
N THR A 80 32.75 -10.75 13.46
CA THR A 80 32.16 -11.04 14.79
C THR A 80 30.72 -11.53 14.73
N LEU A 81 30.08 -11.52 13.55
CA LEU A 81 28.69 -11.95 13.42
C LEU A 81 28.53 -13.44 13.79
N PRO A 82 27.51 -13.81 14.58
CA PRO A 82 27.28 -15.19 14.97
C PRO A 82 26.90 -16.04 13.78
N LEU A 83 27.24 -17.33 13.83
CA LEU A 83 26.84 -18.30 12.81
C LEU A 83 25.33 -18.45 12.77
N GLU A 84 24.76 -18.54 11.57
CA GLU A 84 23.32 -18.72 11.32
C GLU A 84 22.74 -19.88 12.15
N LYS A 85 23.44 -21.02 12.20
CA LYS A 85 23.03 -22.20 12.98
C LYS A 85 22.90 -21.95 14.48
N ASP A 86 23.72 -21.05 15.04
CA ASP A 86 23.70 -20.74 16.47
C ASP A 86 22.56 -19.77 16.80
N VAL A 87 22.23 -18.86 15.88
CA VAL A 87 21.03 -18.02 15.99
C VAL A 87 19.76 -18.86 15.89
N LEU A 88 19.65 -19.75 14.89
CA LEU A 88 18.51 -20.65 14.71
C LEU A 88 18.31 -21.59 15.91
N ALA A 89 19.39 -21.99 16.57
CA ALA A 89 19.34 -22.79 17.78
C ALA A 89 19.08 -21.97 19.07
N GLY A 90 18.87 -20.65 18.97
CA GLY A 90 18.65 -19.76 20.12
C GLY A 90 19.88 -19.56 21.01
N ARG A 91 21.08 -19.88 20.51
CA ARG A 91 22.36 -19.74 21.24
C ARG A 91 23.01 -18.37 21.08
N ALA A 92 22.55 -17.59 20.10
CA ALA A 92 22.98 -16.23 19.83
C ALA A 92 21.81 -15.37 19.31
N LEU A 93 21.92 -14.05 19.43
CA LEU A 93 20.98 -13.10 18.81
C LEU A 93 21.54 -12.63 17.47
N ALA A 94 20.70 -12.53 16.44
CA ALA A 94 21.08 -11.93 15.17
C ALA A 94 21.26 -10.41 15.33
N PRO A 95 22.45 -9.85 15.04
CA PRO A 95 22.66 -8.40 15.06
C PRO A 95 21.92 -7.70 13.93
N VAL A 96 21.73 -6.38 14.09
CA VAL A 96 21.15 -5.52 13.05
C VAL A 96 22.27 -4.89 12.22
N LEU A 97 22.19 -5.02 10.90
CA LEU A 97 23.02 -4.30 9.95
C LEU A 97 22.19 -3.22 9.24
N GLU A 98 22.74 -2.01 9.21
CA GLU A 98 22.19 -0.88 8.46
C GLU A 98 22.86 -0.78 7.09
N LEU A 99 22.06 -0.67 6.04
CA LEU A 99 22.55 -0.53 4.67
C LEU A 99 21.97 0.70 3.97
N PRO A 100 22.81 1.46 3.25
CA PRO A 100 22.35 2.60 2.45
C PRO A 100 21.66 2.13 1.18
N SER A 101 20.33 2.19 1.17
CA SER A 101 19.51 1.85 0.01
C SER A 101 19.65 2.88 -1.12
N PRO A 102 19.30 2.53 -2.37
CA PRO A 102 19.31 3.45 -3.51
C PRO A 102 18.29 4.59 -3.36
N SER A 103 17.26 4.39 -2.54
CA SER A 103 16.22 5.40 -2.27
C SER A 103 16.72 6.62 -1.48
N GLY A 104 17.97 6.59 -1.01
CA GLY A 104 18.55 7.58 -0.09
C GLY A 104 18.27 7.28 1.38
N ARG A 105 17.45 6.26 1.69
CA ARG A 105 17.17 5.81 3.06
C ARG A 105 18.20 4.79 3.55
N ILE A 106 18.30 4.62 4.85
CA ILE A 106 18.97 3.47 5.48
C ILE A 106 17.90 2.39 5.70
N GLU A 107 18.20 1.15 5.31
CA GLU A 107 17.36 -0.02 5.58
C GLU A 107 18.06 -0.96 6.55
N ARG A 108 17.31 -1.54 7.48
CA ARG A 108 17.81 -2.42 8.54
C ARG A 108 17.53 -3.89 8.25
N PHE A 109 18.52 -4.73 8.48
CA PHE A 109 18.44 -6.18 8.32
C PHE A 109 18.93 -6.89 9.58
N SER A 110 18.22 -7.93 9.98
CA SER A 110 18.71 -8.90 10.95
C SER A 110 19.64 -9.88 10.22
N VAL A 111 20.93 -9.92 10.58
CA VAL A 111 21.97 -10.62 9.79
C VAL A 111 22.74 -11.66 10.59
N THR A 112 23.27 -12.66 9.88
CA THR A 112 24.08 -13.74 10.45
C THR A 112 25.22 -14.13 9.51
N ASN A 113 26.28 -14.71 10.08
CA ASN A 113 27.34 -15.36 9.30
C ASN A 113 26.81 -16.68 8.72
N SER A 114 26.72 -16.74 7.40
CA SER A 114 26.18 -17.87 6.64
C SER A 114 27.21 -18.29 5.58
N PRO A 115 28.24 -19.05 5.99
CA PRO A 115 29.36 -19.40 5.12
C PRO A 115 28.93 -20.32 3.98
N ILE A 116 29.41 -20.03 2.77
CA ILE A 116 29.21 -20.88 1.58
C ILE A 116 30.50 -21.58 1.15
N MET A 117 31.47 -21.69 2.04
CA MET A 117 32.68 -22.49 1.89
C MET A 117 32.75 -23.49 3.03
N GLU A 118 33.14 -24.73 2.74
CA GLU A 118 33.46 -25.70 3.79
C GLU A 118 34.61 -25.16 4.68
N GLU A 119 34.62 -25.57 5.95
CA GLU A 119 35.53 -25.06 6.99
C GLU A 119 37.00 -25.09 6.57
N GLY A 120 37.43 -26.14 5.86
CA GLY A 120 38.80 -26.26 5.37
C GLY A 120 39.18 -25.18 4.36
N LEU A 121 38.29 -24.82 3.44
CA LEU A 121 38.51 -23.76 2.46
C LEU A 121 38.43 -22.38 3.12
N ALA A 122 37.39 -22.16 3.95
CA ALA A 122 37.24 -20.91 4.70
C ALA A 122 38.44 -20.60 5.61
N SER A 123 39.05 -21.63 6.20
CA SER A 123 40.26 -21.45 7.04
C SER A 123 41.50 -21.04 6.24
N ARG A 124 41.58 -21.39 4.95
CA ARG A 124 42.69 -20.97 4.07
C ARG A 124 42.49 -19.58 3.49
N TYR A 125 41.23 -19.13 3.39
CA TYR A 125 40.84 -17.82 2.86
C TYR A 125 39.92 -17.08 3.84
N PRO A 126 40.37 -16.79 5.08
CA PRO A 126 39.54 -16.17 6.11
C PRO A 126 39.06 -14.75 5.77
N GLU A 127 39.68 -14.11 4.78
CA GLU A 127 39.31 -12.80 4.25
C GLU A 127 38.08 -12.83 3.32
N ILE A 128 37.56 -14.01 2.99
CA ILE A 128 36.36 -14.22 2.19
C ILE A 128 35.23 -14.70 3.12
N MET A 129 34.23 -13.85 3.38
CA MET A 129 33.11 -14.16 4.27
C MET A 129 31.76 -13.86 3.61
N THR A 130 30.75 -14.68 3.92
CA THR A 130 29.39 -14.55 3.37
C THR A 130 28.34 -14.56 4.46
N PHE A 131 27.25 -13.85 4.21
CA PHE A 131 26.23 -13.53 5.20
C PHE A 131 24.83 -13.60 4.61
N ASN A 132 23.86 -13.81 5.48
CA ASN A 132 22.43 -13.88 5.17
C ASN A 132 21.65 -12.99 6.13
N GLY A 133 20.47 -12.51 5.71
CA GLY A 133 19.60 -11.76 6.59
C GLY A 133 18.17 -11.55 6.10
N GLN A 134 17.34 -11.10 7.04
CA GLN A 134 15.93 -10.74 6.86
C GLN A 134 15.74 -9.24 7.08
N GLY A 135 14.95 -8.59 6.24
CA GLY A 135 14.60 -7.18 6.42
C GLY A 135 13.78 -6.94 7.69
N ILE A 136 14.08 -5.85 8.38
CA ILE A 136 13.34 -5.38 9.57
C ILE A 136 12.32 -4.32 9.14
N ASP A 137 12.74 -3.40 8.28
CA ASP A 137 11.87 -2.31 7.79
C ASP A 137 10.95 -2.79 6.65
N ASP A 138 11.41 -3.76 5.85
CA ASP A 138 10.62 -4.53 4.89
C ASP A 138 10.77 -6.03 5.23
N PRO A 139 9.84 -6.62 6.00
CA PRO A 139 9.91 -8.04 6.38
C PRO A 139 9.81 -9.02 5.21
N SER A 140 9.43 -8.57 4.01
CA SER A 140 9.42 -9.40 2.80
C SER A 140 10.75 -9.37 2.03
N ALA A 141 11.68 -8.51 2.44
CA ALA A 141 13.00 -8.41 1.84
C ALA A 141 13.98 -9.41 2.47
N THR A 142 14.76 -10.09 1.64
CA THR A 142 15.90 -10.91 2.08
C THR A 142 17.20 -10.36 1.52
N ILE A 143 18.31 -10.62 2.22
CA ILE A 143 19.64 -10.17 1.79
C ILE A 143 20.66 -11.30 1.81
N ARG A 144 21.46 -11.37 0.75
CA ARG A 144 22.77 -12.03 0.75
C ARG A 144 23.85 -11.01 0.49
N PHE A 145 24.92 -11.06 1.28
CA PHE A 145 26.06 -10.17 1.11
C PHE A 145 27.37 -10.87 1.46
N ASP A 146 28.47 -10.34 0.96
CA ASP A 146 29.81 -10.85 1.15
C ASP A 146 30.82 -9.72 1.31
N ILE A 147 31.92 -10.02 1.99
CA ILE A 147 33.12 -9.20 2.00
C ILE A 147 34.30 -10.09 1.60
N THR A 148 35.01 -9.68 0.56
CA THR A 148 36.11 -10.42 -0.04
C THR A 148 37.24 -9.46 -0.41
N PRO A 149 38.43 -9.94 -0.83
CA PRO A 149 39.46 -9.07 -1.40
C PRO A 149 39.02 -8.21 -2.60
N LYS A 150 37.88 -8.52 -3.22
CA LYS A 150 37.26 -7.69 -4.28
C LYS A 150 36.29 -6.63 -3.75
N GLY A 151 36.08 -6.54 -2.45
CA GLY A 151 35.20 -5.56 -1.79
C GLY A 151 33.96 -6.19 -1.15
N PHE A 152 33.07 -5.31 -0.69
CA PHE A 152 31.74 -5.66 -0.18
C PHE A 152 30.72 -5.75 -1.32
N HIS A 153 29.93 -6.83 -1.38
CA HIS A 153 28.83 -6.98 -2.33
C HIS A 153 27.55 -7.33 -1.57
N ALA A 154 26.42 -6.75 -1.96
CA ALA A 154 25.12 -7.10 -1.41
C ALA A 154 24.06 -7.23 -2.51
N MET A 155 23.14 -8.18 -2.32
CA MET A 155 21.93 -8.35 -3.11
C MET A 155 20.73 -8.40 -2.17
N VAL A 156 19.81 -7.46 -2.35
CA VAL A 156 18.53 -7.43 -1.64
C VAL A 156 17.41 -7.79 -2.60
N LEU A 157 16.63 -8.81 -2.23
CA LEU A 157 15.47 -9.28 -2.98
C LEU A 157 14.20 -8.78 -2.28
N SER A 158 13.49 -7.82 -2.87
CA SER A 158 12.31 -7.18 -2.30
C SER A 158 11.20 -7.03 -3.36
N PRO A 159 9.91 -7.17 -2.98
CA PRO A 159 8.80 -6.85 -3.88
C PRO A 159 8.77 -5.38 -4.31
N ASN A 160 9.49 -4.50 -3.61
CA ASN A 160 9.62 -3.08 -3.94
C ASN A 160 10.74 -2.79 -4.95
N GLY A 161 11.41 -3.83 -5.44
CA GLY A 161 12.48 -3.74 -6.43
C GLY A 161 13.81 -4.24 -5.88
N ASN A 162 14.42 -5.20 -6.57
CA ASN A 162 15.72 -5.74 -6.19
C ASN A 162 16.81 -4.67 -6.36
N TRP A 163 17.73 -4.62 -5.41
CA TRP A 163 18.82 -3.65 -5.40
C TRP A 163 20.12 -4.26 -4.91
N PHE A 164 21.21 -3.59 -5.25
CA PHE A 164 22.56 -4.09 -5.04
C PHE A 164 23.45 -3.01 -4.43
N ILE A 165 24.47 -3.45 -3.68
CA ILE A 165 25.64 -2.65 -3.36
C ILE A 165 26.83 -3.36 -3.99
N ASP A 166 27.56 -2.67 -4.87
CA ASP A 166 28.77 -3.20 -5.50
C ASP A 166 29.90 -2.15 -5.48
N PRO A 167 31.18 -2.57 -5.53
CA PRO A 167 32.31 -1.67 -5.61
C PRO A 167 32.18 -0.69 -6.79
N TYR A 168 32.55 0.56 -6.55
CA TYR A 168 32.54 1.60 -7.59
C TYR A 168 33.61 1.34 -8.67
N PHE A 169 34.76 0.78 -8.26
CA PHE A 169 35.84 0.34 -9.13
C PHE A 169 36.18 -1.13 -8.90
N SER A 170 36.64 -1.82 -9.94
CA SER A 170 37.10 -3.22 -9.88
C SER A 170 38.33 -3.44 -8.98
N GLU A 171 39.09 -2.39 -8.73
CA GLU A 171 40.40 -2.39 -8.06
C GLU A 171 40.41 -1.50 -6.80
N GLY A 172 39.25 -1.31 -6.15
CA GLY A 172 39.14 -0.48 -4.94
C GLY A 172 38.10 -1.01 -3.96
N THR A 173 38.34 -0.76 -2.67
CA THR A 173 37.48 -1.24 -1.57
C THR A 173 36.84 -0.11 -0.76
N GLU A 174 37.06 1.15 -1.13
CA GLU A 174 36.63 2.33 -0.36
C GLU A 174 35.28 2.91 -0.82
N TYR A 175 34.98 2.87 -2.12
CA TYR A 175 33.78 3.49 -2.70
C TYR A 175 32.88 2.46 -3.38
N TYR A 176 31.57 2.63 -3.21
CA TYR A 176 30.51 1.72 -3.65
C TYR A 176 29.39 2.49 -4.33
N ILE A 177 28.62 1.76 -5.13
CA ILE A 177 27.34 2.18 -5.68
C ILE A 177 26.22 1.36 -5.06
N SER A 178 25.16 2.02 -4.61
CA SER A 178 23.89 1.38 -4.25
C SER A 178 22.85 1.74 -5.30
N TYR A 179 22.28 0.73 -5.97
CA TYR A 179 21.43 0.94 -7.15
C TYR A 179 20.35 -0.13 -7.31
N TYR A 180 19.24 0.22 -7.94
CA TYR A 180 18.22 -0.76 -8.32
C TYR A 180 18.64 -1.55 -9.56
N LYS A 181 18.27 -2.83 -9.60
CA LYS A 181 18.47 -3.70 -10.78
C LYS A 181 18.05 -3.04 -12.10
N ALA A 182 16.90 -2.38 -12.08
CA ALA A 182 16.32 -1.70 -13.24
C ALA A 182 17.25 -0.60 -13.82
N ASP A 183 17.95 0.13 -12.95
CA ASP A 183 18.87 1.19 -13.37
C ASP A 183 20.14 0.64 -14.01
N PHE A 184 20.61 -0.53 -13.59
CA PHE A 184 21.75 -1.19 -14.23
C PHE A 184 21.40 -1.73 -15.60
N TYR A 185 20.21 -2.27 -15.80
CA TYR A 185 19.82 -2.80 -17.11
C TYR A 185 19.52 -1.71 -18.13
N ALA A 186 19.07 -0.54 -17.69
CA ALA A 186 18.82 0.60 -18.57
C ALA A 186 20.11 1.11 -19.26
N SER A 187 21.29 0.84 -18.72
CA SER A 187 22.56 1.28 -19.29
C SER A 187 23.23 0.26 -20.23
N LEU A 188 22.80 -1.02 -20.21
CA LEU A 188 23.40 -2.05 -21.03
C LEU A 188 22.95 -1.91 -22.50
N THR A 189 23.89 -1.55 -23.38
CA THR A 189 23.71 -1.66 -24.84
C THR A 189 23.77 -3.15 -25.23
N ARG A 190 22.68 -3.70 -25.79
CA ARG A 190 22.53 -5.15 -26.02
C ARG A 190 23.61 -5.74 -26.93
N ASP A 191 24.38 -6.68 -26.39
CA ASP A 191 24.98 -7.85 -27.06
C ASP A 191 25.03 -8.99 -26.04
N LYS A 192 23.86 -9.56 -25.71
CA LYS A 192 23.80 -10.80 -24.91
C LYS A 192 24.29 -11.93 -25.83
N VAL A 193 25.32 -12.67 -25.43
CA VAL A 193 25.80 -13.83 -26.21
C VAL A 193 24.74 -14.92 -26.12
N VAL A 194 24.04 -15.17 -27.23
CA VAL A 194 22.70 -15.78 -27.26
C VAL A 194 22.72 -17.32 -27.24
N ASP A 195 23.79 -18.00 -26.83
CA ASP A 195 23.81 -19.47 -26.89
C ASP A 195 23.52 -20.08 -25.51
N CYS A 196 22.35 -20.73 -25.43
CA CYS A 196 21.92 -21.57 -24.32
C CYS A 196 21.52 -22.91 -24.89
N THR A 197 22.10 -23.98 -24.37
CA THR A 197 21.77 -25.35 -24.76
C THR A 197 21.56 -26.19 -23.50
N VAL A 198 20.64 -27.15 -23.55
CA VAL A 198 20.46 -28.14 -22.50
C VAL A 198 20.70 -29.54 -23.08
N LEU A 199 21.44 -30.38 -22.36
CA LEU A 199 21.57 -31.81 -22.68
C LEU A 199 20.66 -32.60 -21.75
N SER A 200 19.60 -33.19 -22.30
CA SER A 200 18.67 -34.04 -21.58
C SER A 200 18.71 -35.48 -22.08
N GLU A 201 18.34 -36.40 -21.20
CA GLU A 201 18.02 -37.78 -21.55
C GLU A 201 16.52 -37.97 -21.30
N GLU A 202 15.81 -38.62 -22.22
CA GLU A 202 14.34 -38.72 -22.22
C GLU A 202 13.78 -39.28 -20.90
N GLU A 203 14.44 -40.31 -20.34
CA GLU A 203 14.08 -40.92 -19.06
C GLU A 203 14.11 -39.91 -17.89
N ILE A 204 15.04 -38.94 -17.93
CA ILE A 204 15.20 -37.91 -16.89
C ILE A 204 14.07 -36.89 -17.00
N GLU A 205 13.76 -36.46 -18.23
CA GLU A 205 12.64 -35.56 -18.47
C GLU A 205 11.31 -36.18 -18.05
N GLU A 206 11.13 -37.48 -18.32
CA GLU A 206 9.94 -38.22 -17.91
C GLU A 206 9.83 -38.36 -16.38
N GLU A 207 10.93 -38.68 -15.69
CA GLU A 207 10.99 -38.74 -14.22
C GLU A 207 10.57 -37.39 -13.61
N ILE A 208 11.23 -36.29 -14.01
CA ILE A 208 10.97 -34.96 -13.46
C ILE A 208 9.52 -34.56 -13.72
N ARG A 209 9.03 -34.76 -14.95
CA ARG A 209 7.65 -34.45 -15.33
C ARG A 209 6.65 -35.23 -14.50
N TYR A 210 6.88 -36.53 -14.33
CA TYR A 210 6.01 -37.39 -13.54
C TYR A 210 5.97 -36.92 -12.08
N LEU A 211 7.11 -36.67 -11.46
CA LEU A 211 7.18 -36.21 -10.06
C LEU A 211 6.51 -34.86 -9.88
N ALA A 212 6.79 -33.88 -10.75
CA ALA A 212 6.24 -32.53 -10.68
C ALA A 212 4.70 -32.50 -10.83
N GLN A 213 4.13 -33.40 -11.64
CA GLN A 213 2.68 -33.47 -11.87
C GLN A 213 1.94 -34.27 -10.80
N THR A 214 2.58 -35.26 -10.18
CA THR A 214 1.92 -36.21 -9.28
C THR A 214 2.03 -35.83 -7.81
N LEU A 215 3.07 -35.09 -7.44
CA LEU A 215 3.36 -34.73 -6.06
C LEU A 215 3.05 -33.24 -5.90
N GLY A 216 2.14 -32.89 -5.00
CA GLY A 216 1.89 -31.51 -4.60
C GLY A 216 3.08 -30.95 -3.84
N VAL A 217 4.19 -30.72 -4.54
CA VAL A 217 5.48 -30.33 -3.96
C VAL A 217 5.43 -28.91 -3.41
N THR A 218 6.07 -28.73 -2.26
CA THR A 218 6.28 -27.44 -1.59
C THR A 218 7.73 -27.38 -1.11
N ALA A 219 8.24 -26.16 -0.93
CA ALA A 219 9.52 -25.89 -0.28
C ALA A 219 9.27 -25.21 1.08
N GLY A 220 10.33 -25.03 1.87
CA GLY A 220 10.30 -24.24 3.10
C GLY A 220 10.69 -25.04 4.33
N GLU A 221 10.01 -26.16 4.61
CA GLU A 221 10.17 -26.90 5.88
C GLU A 221 11.57 -27.48 6.10
N GLN A 222 12.29 -27.76 5.01
CA GLN A 222 13.61 -28.37 5.01
C GLN A 222 14.56 -27.62 4.09
N LEU A 223 15.72 -27.23 4.62
CA LEU A 223 16.84 -26.72 3.84
C LEU A 223 17.70 -27.91 3.41
N ARG A 224 17.91 -28.03 2.10
CA ARG A 224 18.81 -29.03 1.50
C ARG A 224 20.13 -28.38 1.14
N THR A 225 21.20 -28.85 1.77
CA THR A 225 22.56 -28.33 1.57
C THR A 225 23.38 -29.31 0.73
N TYR A 226 24.04 -28.81 -0.29
CA TYR A 226 24.85 -29.58 -1.23
C TYR A 226 26.26 -29.03 -1.32
N ARG A 227 27.22 -29.93 -1.52
CA ARG A 227 28.62 -29.58 -1.79
C ARG A 227 28.80 -29.29 -3.27
N ILE A 228 29.23 -28.08 -3.60
CA ILE A 228 29.50 -27.69 -4.98
C ILE A 228 30.99 -27.58 -5.24
N ALA A 229 31.43 -28.11 -6.38
CA ALA A 229 32.77 -27.87 -6.91
C ALA A 229 32.66 -26.95 -8.13
N VAL A 230 33.16 -25.72 -7.99
CA VAL A 230 33.15 -24.71 -9.07
C VAL A 230 34.58 -24.51 -9.57
N ALA A 231 34.86 -25.00 -10.76
CA ALA A 231 36.13 -24.76 -11.44
C ALA A 231 36.10 -23.42 -12.20
N THR A 232 37.26 -22.86 -12.49
CA THR A 232 37.39 -21.67 -13.35
C THR A 232 38.42 -21.89 -14.44
N THR A 233 38.19 -21.41 -15.66
CA THR A 233 39.26 -21.37 -16.67
C THR A 233 40.34 -20.36 -16.28
N GLY A 234 41.53 -20.51 -16.86
CA GLY A 234 42.63 -19.56 -16.69
C GLY A 234 42.25 -18.16 -17.14
N GLU A 235 41.43 -18.04 -18.19
CA GLU A 235 40.91 -16.77 -18.68
C GLU A 235 39.94 -16.11 -17.69
N TYR A 236 39.04 -16.89 -17.08
CA TYR A 236 38.12 -16.38 -16.05
C TYR A 236 38.90 -15.82 -14.86
N THR A 237 39.86 -16.59 -14.35
CA THR A 237 40.68 -16.15 -13.22
C THR A 237 41.51 -14.93 -13.60
N THR A 238 42.06 -14.88 -14.82
CA THR A 238 42.79 -13.71 -15.34
C THR A 238 41.91 -12.46 -15.35
N PHE A 239 40.67 -12.58 -15.83
CA PHE A 239 39.69 -11.48 -15.83
C PHE A 239 39.47 -10.92 -14.41
N HIS A 240 39.42 -11.78 -13.40
CA HIS A 240 39.19 -11.38 -12.02
C HIS A 240 40.44 -10.95 -11.23
N GLY A 241 41.62 -10.96 -11.84
CA GLY A 241 42.88 -10.48 -11.24
C GLY A 241 44.03 -11.50 -11.25
N GLY A 242 43.85 -12.66 -11.87
CA GLY A 242 44.92 -13.62 -12.20
C GLY A 242 45.47 -14.46 -11.04
N THR A 243 44.91 -14.33 -9.83
CA THR A 243 45.31 -15.13 -8.66
C THR A 243 44.19 -16.05 -8.21
N VAL A 244 44.55 -17.15 -7.55
CA VAL A 244 43.58 -18.09 -6.96
C VAL A 244 42.63 -17.37 -6.00
N THR A 245 43.14 -16.52 -5.11
CA THR A 245 42.32 -15.77 -4.15
C THR A 245 41.29 -14.88 -4.84
N LEU A 246 41.67 -14.12 -5.86
CA LEU A 246 40.74 -13.21 -6.55
C LEU A 246 39.75 -13.96 -7.45
N GLY A 247 40.16 -15.06 -8.08
CA GLY A 247 39.27 -15.97 -8.81
C GLY A 247 38.24 -16.61 -7.87
N LEU A 248 38.69 -17.13 -6.72
CA LEU A 248 37.82 -17.71 -5.70
C LEU A 248 36.85 -16.68 -5.11
N ALA A 249 37.31 -15.44 -4.84
CA ALA A 249 36.45 -14.35 -4.38
C ALA A 249 35.30 -14.08 -5.38
N ALA A 250 35.58 -14.06 -6.68
CA ALA A 250 34.55 -13.88 -7.70
C ALA A 250 33.56 -15.05 -7.76
N VAL A 251 34.04 -16.29 -7.63
CA VAL A 251 33.20 -17.49 -7.51
C VAL A 251 32.28 -17.40 -6.29
N VAL A 252 32.80 -16.98 -5.14
CA VAL A 252 32.03 -16.84 -3.90
C VAL A 252 30.95 -15.77 -4.03
N THR A 253 31.26 -14.59 -4.56
CA THR A 253 30.25 -13.54 -4.79
C THR A 253 29.15 -14.03 -5.75
N ALA A 254 29.51 -14.76 -6.82
CA ALA A 254 28.55 -15.35 -7.74
C ALA A 254 27.62 -16.36 -7.03
N MET A 255 28.21 -17.32 -6.32
CA MET A 255 27.46 -18.37 -5.63
C MET A 255 26.64 -17.85 -4.46
N ASN A 256 27.07 -16.78 -3.80
CA ASN A 256 26.31 -16.15 -2.72
C ASN A 256 25.02 -15.50 -3.25
N ARG A 257 25.08 -14.88 -4.44
CA ARG A 257 23.89 -14.38 -5.13
C ARG A 257 22.97 -15.51 -5.59
N VAL A 258 23.51 -16.57 -6.18
CA VAL A 258 22.74 -17.76 -6.58
C VAL A 258 22.03 -18.37 -5.37
N ASN A 259 22.73 -18.61 -4.26
CA ASN A 259 22.13 -19.11 -3.04
C ASN A 259 21.02 -18.19 -2.50
N GLY A 260 21.13 -16.87 -2.65
CA GLY A 260 20.07 -15.93 -2.26
C GLY A 260 18.74 -16.17 -2.96
N VAL A 261 18.76 -16.58 -4.23
CA VAL A 261 17.55 -16.96 -4.97
C VAL A 261 17.11 -18.38 -4.62
N TYR A 262 18.04 -19.35 -4.63
CA TYR A 262 17.71 -20.77 -4.43
C TYR A 262 17.19 -21.07 -3.03
N GLU A 263 17.71 -20.40 -2.00
CA GLU A 263 17.20 -20.57 -0.63
C GLU A 263 15.82 -19.96 -0.47
N LYS A 264 15.57 -18.82 -1.12
CA LYS A 264 14.27 -18.13 -1.08
C LYS A 264 13.18 -18.88 -1.86
N GLU A 265 13.51 -19.40 -3.04
CA GLU A 265 12.52 -19.96 -3.97
C GLU A 265 12.30 -21.47 -3.76
N VAL A 266 13.36 -22.22 -3.46
CA VAL A 266 13.34 -23.69 -3.46
C VAL A 266 14.01 -24.33 -2.24
N SER A 267 14.39 -23.55 -1.22
CA SER A 267 15.05 -24.04 0.00
C SER A 267 16.31 -24.90 -0.27
N LEU A 268 17.15 -24.46 -1.22
CA LEU A 268 18.41 -25.12 -1.57
C LEU A 268 19.63 -24.23 -1.29
N ARG A 269 20.66 -24.78 -0.64
CA ARG A 269 21.95 -24.11 -0.38
C ARG A 269 23.11 -24.90 -0.98
N MET A 270 24.03 -24.21 -1.63
CA MET A 270 25.26 -24.77 -2.19
C MET A 270 26.48 -24.24 -1.41
N ILE A 271 27.37 -25.14 -0.99
CA ILE A 271 28.58 -24.83 -0.23
C ILE A 271 29.80 -25.34 -1.00
N LEU A 272 30.78 -24.49 -1.27
CA LEU A 272 32.01 -24.83 -1.97
C LEU A 272 32.82 -25.87 -1.19
N VAL A 273 33.26 -26.92 -1.89
CA VAL A 273 34.07 -28.02 -1.31
C VAL A 273 35.38 -27.54 -0.69
N ALA A 274 35.85 -28.24 0.34
CA ALA A 274 37.02 -27.84 1.13
C ALA A 274 38.32 -27.66 0.34
N ASN A 275 38.45 -28.22 -0.87
CA ASN A 275 39.60 -28.13 -1.77
C ASN A 275 39.28 -27.45 -3.11
N ASN A 276 38.27 -26.58 -3.18
CA ASN A 276 37.88 -25.89 -4.42
C ASN A 276 38.99 -24.97 -4.99
N ASP A 277 39.93 -24.53 -4.18
CA ASP A 277 41.09 -23.71 -4.60
C ASP A 277 41.98 -24.40 -5.62
N ILE A 278 42.06 -25.74 -5.64
CA ILE A 278 42.91 -26.48 -6.58
C ILE A 278 42.37 -26.52 -8.02
N ILE A 279 41.09 -26.15 -8.20
CA ILE A 279 40.40 -26.09 -9.49
C ILE A 279 40.15 -24.64 -9.95
N ILE A 280 40.81 -23.68 -9.29
CA ILE A 280 40.90 -22.28 -9.75
C ILE A 280 42.16 -22.13 -10.58
N TYR A 281 42.04 -22.24 -11.90
CA TYR A 281 43.19 -22.22 -12.79
C TYR A 281 43.63 -20.78 -13.06
N THR A 282 44.94 -20.50 -13.00
CA THR A 282 45.49 -19.14 -13.22
C THR A 282 46.19 -18.98 -14.58
N ASN A 283 46.27 -20.05 -15.38
CA ASN A 283 46.98 -20.04 -16.67
C ASN A 283 46.16 -20.76 -17.74
N ALA A 284 45.65 -19.96 -18.69
CA ALA A 284 44.82 -20.40 -19.81
C ALA A 284 45.50 -21.44 -20.73
N SER A 285 46.84 -21.49 -20.76
CA SER A 285 47.57 -22.45 -21.59
C SER A 285 47.72 -23.83 -20.96
N THR A 286 47.42 -23.96 -19.67
CA THR A 286 47.66 -25.19 -18.90
C THR A 286 46.42 -25.70 -18.17
N ASP A 287 45.31 -24.97 -18.21
CA ASP A 287 44.04 -25.47 -17.69
C ASP A 287 43.48 -26.58 -18.61
N PRO A 288 42.56 -27.44 -18.10
CA PRO A 288 42.04 -28.57 -18.85
C PRO A 288 40.86 -28.22 -19.77
N TYR A 289 40.54 -26.93 -19.94
CA TYR A 289 39.28 -26.48 -20.52
C TYR A 289 39.46 -25.85 -21.89
N THR A 290 38.51 -26.15 -22.77
CA THR A 290 38.37 -25.43 -24.04
C THR A 290 37.45 -24.23 -23.83
N ASN A 291 38.02 -23.12 -23.31
CA ASN A 291 37.28 -21.93 -22.82
C ASN A 291 36.15 -21.44 -23.72
N ASN A 292 36.27 -21.56 -25.05
CA ASN A 292 35.27 -21.06 -26.00
C ASN A 292 34.29 -22.13 -26.52
N ASN A 293 34.25 -23.34 -25.94
CA ASN A 293 33.38 -24.44 -26.36
C ASN A 293 32.69 -25.09 -25.16
N GLY A 294 31.48 -24.61 -24.84
CA GLY A 294 30.71 -25.10 -23.69
C GLY A 294 30.43 -26.61 -23.75
N SER A 295 30.02 -27.13 -24.91
CA SER A 295 29.72 -28.56 -25.06
C SER A 295 30.92 -29.46 -24.77
N THR A 296 32.13 -29.03 -25.13
CA THR A 296 33.36 -29.76 -24.80
C THR A 296 33.68 -29.63 -23.31
N MET A 297 33.48 -28.44 -22.73
CA MET A 297 33.73 -28.18 -21.31
C MET A 297 32.86 -29.03 -20.38
N LEU A 298 31.66 -29.45 -20.78
CA LEU A 298 30.83 -30.36 -19.95
C LEU A 298 31.56 -31.65 -19.55
N SER A 299 32.16 -32.33 -20.52
CA SER A 299 32.85 -33.60 -20.28
C SER A 299 34.25 -33.40 -19.68
N GLN A 300 34.93 -32.31 -20.05
CA GLN A 300 36.19 -31.89 -19.42
C GLN A 300 35.99 -31.60 -17.94
N ASN A 301 34.91 -30.90 -17.58
CA ASN A 301 34.62 -30.55 -16.20
C ASN A 301 34.31 -31.79 -15.37
N GLN A 302 33.47 -32.69 -15.88
CA GLN A 302 33.22 -33.98 -15.22
C GLN A 302 34.50 -34.75 -14.93
N THR A 303 35.36 -34.91 -15.94
CA THR A 303 36.64 -35.62 -15.81
C THR A 303 37.57 -34.93 -14.83
N THR A 304 37.68 -33.60 -14.90
CA THR A 304 38.58 -32.79 -14.07
C THR A 304 38.17 -32.87 -12.60
N LEU A 305 36.89 -32.65 -12.30
CA LEU A 305 36.40 -32.68 -10.92
C LEU A 305 36.46 -34.09 -10.32
N ASP A 306 36.13 -35.13 -11.09
CA ASP A 306 36.27 -36.51 -10.62
C ASP A 306 37.72 -36.88 -10.28
N ASN A 307 38.69 -36.39 -11.05
CA ASN A 307 40.11 -36.69 -10.83
C ASN A 307 40.72 -35.88 -9.67
N LEU A 308 40.38 -34.59 -9.54
CA LEU A 308 41.04 -33.69 -8.59
C LEU A 308 40.29 -33.55 -7.26
N ILE A 309 38.96 -33.42 -7.31
CA ILE A 309 38.12 -33.32 -6.12
C ILE A 309 37.74 -34.72 -5.63
N GLY A 310 37.48 -35.64 -6.55
CA GLY A 310 36.99 -36.98 -6.26
C GLY A 310 35.47 -37.01 -6.28
N SER A 311 34.88 -37.93 -7.05
CA SER A 311 33.43 -37.96 -7.25
C SER A 311 32.61 -38.06 -5.95
N ALA A 312 33.12 -38.70 -4.89
CA ALA A 312 32.41 -38.77 -3.60
C ALA A 312 32.39 -37.44 -2.81
N ASN A 313 33.23 -36.48 -3.18
CA ASN A 313 33.50 -35.27 -2.40
C ASN A 313 32.71 -34.04 -2.86
N TYR A 314 31.93 -34.16 -3.93
CA TYR A 314 31.04 -33.09 -4.40
C TYR A 314 29.72 -33.67 -4.88
N ASP A 315 28.68 -32.85 -4.88
CA ASP A 315 27.29 -33.24 -5.17
C ASP A 315 26.81 -32.65 -6.49
N ILE A 316 27.31 -31.46 -6.82
CA ILE A 316 27.13 -30.72 -8.07
C ILE A 316 28.49 -30.12 -8.48
N GLY A 317 28.79 -30.12 -9.77
CA GLY A 317 29.98 -29.51 -10.34
C GLY A 317 29.63 -28.53 -11.45
N HIS A 318 30.39 -27.44 -11.54
CA HIS A 318 30.17 -26.40 -12.54
C HIS A 318 31.52 -25.76 -12.94
N VAL A 319 31.63 -25.20 -14.14
CA VAL A 319 32.82 -24.44 -14.55
C VAL A 319 32.44 -23.03 -15.04
N PHE A 320 33.19 -22.03 -14.59
CA PHE A 320 33.10 -20.65 -15.08
C PHE A 320 34.22 -20.35 -16.07
N SER A 321 33.86 -19.72 -17.18
CA SER A 321 34.76 -19.36 -18.28
C SER A 321 34.50 -17.93 -18.78
N THR A 322 35.33 -17.43 -19.69
CA THR A 322 35.08 -16.15 -20.39
C THR A 322 34.41 -16.34 -21.76
N GLY A 323 34.12 -17.58 -22.14
CA GLY A 323 33.50 -17.93 -23.42
C GLY A 323 32.74 -19.24 -23.35
N GLY A 324 32.17 -19.69 -24.47
CA GLY A 324 31.49 -20.98 -24.55
C GLY A 324 30.00 -20.96 -24.19
N GLY A 325 29.44 -19.81 -23.78
CA GLY A 325 28.01 -19.64 -23.54
C GLY A 325 27.50 -20.33 -22.27
N GLY A 326 26.20 -20.59 -22.21
CA GLY A 326 25.56 -21.37 -21.15
C GLY A 326 25.20 -22.77 -21.65
N ILE A 327 25.63 -23.81 -20.95
CA ILE A 327 25.18 -25.17 -21.22
C ILE A 327 25.22 -26.05 -19.97
N ALA A 328 24.17 -26.84 -19.76
CA ALA A 328 24.07 -27.76 -18.64
C ALA A 328 23.37 -29.07 -19.01
N GLY A 329 23.68 -30.12 -18.25
CA GLY A 329 22.90 -31.36 -18.24
C GLY A 329 21.63 -31.18 -17.41
N LEU A 330 20.50 -31.69 -17.90
CA LEU A 330 19.23 -31.64 -17.19
C LEU A 330 19.20 -32.67 -16.04
N GLY A 331 18.87 -32.24 -14.82
CA GLY A 331 18.63 -33.14 -13.70
C GLY A 331 19.81 -34.06 -13.40
N VAL A 332 21.01 -33.48 -13.24
CA VAL A 332 22.27 -34.23 -13.08
C VAL A 332 22.82 -34.23 -11.66
N VAL A 333 22.31 -33.39 -10.76
CA VAL A 333 22.83 -33.32 -9.38
C VAL A 333 22.72 -34.68 -8.68
N CYS A 334 23.71 -35.02 -7.85
CA CYS A 334 23.87 -36.33 -7.21
C CYS A 334 24.12 -37.53 -8.16
N ARG A 335 24.13 -37.36 -9.49
CA ARG A 335 24.35 -38.47 -10.44
C ARG A 335 25.82 -38.64 -10.80
N ALA A 336 26.44 -39.71 -10.33
CA ALA A 336 27.84 -40.03 -10.64
C ALA A 336 28.07 -40.06 -12.16
N GLY A 337 29.18 -39.45 -12.62
CA GLY A 337 29.52 -39.32 -14.04
C GLY A 337 28.75 -38.24 -14.82
N ASN A 338 27.76 -37.58 -14.20
CA ASN A 338 26.98 -36.51 -14.84
C ASN A 338 26.86 -35.22 -14.01
N LYS A 339 27.01 -35.30 -12.69
CA LYS A 339 26.77 -34.19 -11.76
C LYS A 339 27.65 -32.95 -11.91
N ALA A 340 28.69 -33.01 -12.73
CA ALA A 340 29.55 -31.86 -13.07
C ALA A 340 29.30 -31.27 -14.46
N ARG A 341 28.21 -31.68 -15.13
CA ARG A 341 27.81 -31.16 -16.44
C ARG A 341 27.11 -29.81 -16.33
N GLY A 342 27.85 -28.76 -15.99
CA GLY A 342 27.39 -27.38 -16.00
C GLY A 342 28.52 -26.42 -16.38
N VAL A 343 28.22 -25.51 -17.29
CA VAL A 343 29.16 -24.52 -17.83
C VAL A 343 28.45 -23.17 -17.93
N THR A 344 29.10 -22.13 -17.44
CA THR A 344 28.68 -20.76 -17.65
C THR A 344 29.85 -19.90 -18.11
N GLY A 345 29.72 -19.28 -19.28
CA GLY A 345 30.78 -18.47 -19.87
C GLY A 345 30.29 -17.21 -20.57
N LEU A 346 30.89 -16.08 -20.21
CA LEU A 346 30.61 -14.77 -20.81
C LEU A 346 31.88 -13.93 -20.86
N GLY A 347 32.06 -13.12 -21.91
CA GLY A 347 33.27 -12.29 -22.07
C GLY A 347 33.52 -11.26 -20.96
N SER A 348 32.48 -10.93 -20.18
CA SER A 348 32.56 -10.08 -19.00
C SER A 348 31.75 -10.71 -17.85
N PRO A 349 32.30 -11.71 -17.14
CA PRO A 349 31.56 -12.55 -16.21
C PRO A 349 31.35 -11.88 -14.84
N ILE A 350 30.58 -10.79 -14.83
CA ILE A 350 30.34 -9.93 -13.66
C ILE A 350 28.90 -9.43 -13.60
N GLY A 351 28.48 -9.07 -12.39
CA GLY A 351 27.19 -8.43 -12.15
C GLY A 351 25.99 -9.34 -12.37
N ASP A 352 24.81 -8.80 -12.11
CA ASP A 352 23.54 -9.52 -12.13
C ASP A 352 23.24 -10.26 -13.46
N PRO A 353 23.53 -9.70 -14.66
CA PRO A 353 23.37 -10.42 -15.91
C PRO A 353 24.16 -11.73 -15.97
N PHE A 354 25.37 -11.79 -15.40
CA PHE A 354 26.12 -13.04 -15.38
C PHE A 354 25.57 -14.00 -14.32
N TYR A 355 25.34 -13.51 -13.09
CA TYR A 355 24.98 -14.38 -11.96
C TYR A 355 23.56 -14.94 -12.04
N ILE A 356 22.58 -14.14 -12.50
CA ILE A 356 21.17 -14.56 -12.56
C ILE A 356 20.81 -15.10 -13.93
N ASP A 357 21.13 -14.39 -15.02
CA ASP A 357 20.68 -14.86 -16.34
C ASP A 357 21.44 -16.09 -16.83
N TYR A 358 22.70 -16.29 -16.42
CA TYR A 358 23.50 -17.44 -16.85
C TYR A 358 23.69 -18.43 -15.69
N VAL A 359 24.39 -18.05 -14.61
CA VAL A 359 24.78 -19.04 -13.59
C VAL A 359 23.56 -19.69 -12.94
N ALA A 360 22.60 -18.91 -12.45
CA ALA A 360 21.36 -19.45 -11.88
C ALA A 360 20.50 -20.20 -12.91
N HIS A 361 20.56 -19.82 -14.18
CA HIS A 361 19.85 -20.52 -15.26
C HIS A 361 20.42 -21.92 -15.50
N GLU A 362 21.72 -22.01 -15.74
CA GLU A 362 22.40 -23.27 -16.03
C GLU A 362 22.36 -24.22 -14.82
N MET A 363 22.48 -23.68 -13.61
CA MET A 363 22.26 -24.47 -12.40
C MET A 363 20.80 -24.94 -12.29
N GLY A 364 19.83 -24.16 -12.76
CA GLY A 364 18.42 -24.54 -12.82
C GLY A 364 18.21 -25.80 -13.66
N HIS A 365 18.88 -25.91 -14.80
CA HIS A 365 18.94 -27.14 -15.59
C HIS A 365 19.57 -28.30 -14.82
N GLN A 366 20.70 -28.10 -14.12
CA GLN A 366 21.31 -29.16 -13.31
C GLN A 366 20.34 -29.72 -12.25
N TRP A 367 19.44 -28.88 -11.74
CA TRP A 367 18.35 -29.23 -10.83
C TRP A 367 17.07 -29.74 -11.49
N GLY A 368 17.03 -29.85 -12.82
CA GLY A 368 15.92 -30.42 -13.57
C GLY A 368 14.89 -29.41 -14.10
N GLY A 369 15.12 -28.11 -13.95
CA GLY A 369 14.24 -27.09 -14.54
C GLY A 369 14.36 -27.07 -16.06
N ASN A 370 13.24 -27.16 -16.77
CA ASN A 370 13.18 -26.98 -18.22
C ASN A 370 12.95 -25.51 -18.59
N HIS A 371 13.21 -25.17 -19.85
CA HIS A 371 12.88 -23.84 -20.35
C HIS A 371 11.37 -23.54 -20.24
N SER A 372 11.00 -22.33 -19.79
CA SER A 372 9.59 -21.92 -19.63
C SER A 372 9.05 -21.08 -20.78
N PHE A 373 9.89 -20.68 -21.74
CA PHE A 373 9.52 -19.76 -22.82
C PHE A 373 8.73 -20.45 -23.96
N ASN A 374 7.92 -19.67 -24.68
CA ASN A 374 7.09 -20.11 -25.81
C ASN A 374 7.32 -19.27 -27.10
N GLY A 375 8.54 -18.77 -27.29
CA GLY A 375 8.95 -18.07 -28.51
C GLY A 375 9.28 -19.00 -29.68
N SER A 376 9.46 -18.38 -30.86
CA SER A 376 9.79 -19.04 -32.14
C SER A 376 10.84 -18.26 -32.96
N SER A 377 11.64 -17.41 -32.32
CA SER A 377 12.71 -16.61 -32.97
C SER A 377 13.95 -16.55 -32.08
N GLY A 378 15.08 -16.12 -32.63
CA GLY A 378 16.37 -16.13 -31.92
C GLY A 378 16.71 -17.54 -31.42
N SER A 379 17.24 -17.63 -30.21
CA SER A 379 17.64 -18.89 -29.57
C SER A 379 16.49 -19.66 -28.92
N CYS A 380 15.26 -19.20 -29.14
CA CYS A 380 14.05 -19.93 -28.80
C CYS A 380 13.56 -20.83 -29.93
N THR A 381 14.29 -20.83 -31.05
CA THR A 381 14.09 -21.76 -32.15
C THR A 381 14.84 -23.08 -31.90
N GLY A 382 14.62 -24.07 -32.76
CA GLY A 382 15.30 -25.36 -32.66
C GLY A 382 14.87 -26.17 -31.43
N GLY A 383 15.81 -26.91 -30.85
CA GLY A 383 15.55 -27.82 -29.72
C GLY A 383 15.44 -27.16 -28.35
N ASN A 384 15.66 -25.84 -28.24
CA ASN A 384 15.70 -25.17 -26.93
C ASN A 384 14.31 -25.03 -26.30
N ARG A 385 13.22 -24.98 -27.10
CA ARG A 385 11.87 -24.88 -26.53
C ARG A 385 11.41 -26.22 -25.96
N ASN A 386 11.04 -26.26 -24.68
CA ASN A 386 10.35 -27.41 -24.08
C ASN A 386 8.82 -27.23 -24.10
N ALA A 387 8.12 -28.02 -24.91
CA ALA A 387 6.68 -27.85 -25.14
C ALA A 387 5.81 -28.10 -23.89
N SER A 388 6.26 -28.91 -22.95
CA SER A 388 5.53 -29.26 -21.72
C SER A 388 5.64 -28.22 -20.62
N THR A 389 6.57 -27.27 -20.74
CA THR A 389 6.82 -26.23 -19.74
C THR A 389 6.77 -24.81 -20.33
N ALA A 390 6.49 -24.67 -21.62
CA ALA A 390 6.41 -23.40 -22.36
C ALA A 390 5.18 -22.54 -21.98
N TYR A 391 5.12 -22.08 -20.72
CA TYR A 391 4.04 -21.28 -20.15
C TYR A 391 4.23 -19.76 -20.31
N GLU A 392 5.44 -19.29 -20.66
CA GLU A 392 5.72 -17.86 -20.80
C GLU A 392 5.74 -17.42 -22.28
N PRO A 393 5.07 -16.32 -22.66
CA PRO A 393 5.07 -15.85 -24.05
C PRO A 393 6.45 -15.37 -24.50
N GLY A 394 6.79 -15.51 -25.79
CA GLY A 394 8.06 -14.99 -26.34
C GLY A 394 9.27 -15.53 -25.59
N SER A 395 10.19 -14.65 -25.15
CA SER A 395 11.34 -15.01 -24.30
C SER A 395 11.04 -15.25 -22.83
N GLY A 396 9.78 -15.08 -22.42
CA GLY A 396 9.44 -14.97 -21.01
C GLY A 396 10.25 -13.90 -20.27
N SER A 397 10.22 -14.04 -18.95
CA SER A 397 10.68 -13.06 -17.97
C SER A 397 11.44 -13.68 -16.80
N THR A 398 11.21 -14.96 -16.50
CA THR A 398 11.83 -15.64 -15.34
C THR A 398 13.21 -16.23 -15.65
N ILE A 399 13.88 -16.76 -14.62
CA ILE A 399 15.23 -17.36 -14.76
C ILE A 399 15.24 -18.42 -15.85
N MET A 400 14.38 -19.44 -15.78
CA MET A 400 14.37 -20.54 -16.77
C MET A 400 13.72 -20.18 -18.11
N ALA A 401 13.08 -19.02 -18.24
CA ALA A 401 12.69 -18.50 -19.55
C ALA A 401 13.89 -17.99 -20.35
N TYR A 402 14.97 -17.65 -19.63
CA TYR A 402 16.16 -17.03 -20.16
C TYR A 402 15.83 -15.73 -20.91
N ALA A 403 15.27 -14.75 -20.20
CA ALA A 403 14.73 -13.57 -20.85
C ALA A 403 15.76 -12.87 -21.75
N GLY A 404 15.31 -12.40 -22.92
CA GLY A 404 16.13 -11.67 -23.88
C GLY A 404 16.74 -12.51 -25.02
N ILE A 405 16.52 -13.82 -25.07
CA ILE A 405 17.15 -14.69 -26.09
C ILE A 405 16.32 -14.91 -27.37
N CYS A 406 15.04 -14.51 -27.42
CA CYS A 406 14.14 -14.75 -28.55
C CYS A 406 14.01 -13.59 -29.56
N SER A 407 15.01 -12.71 -29.74
CA SER A 407 14.86 -11.52 -30.60
C SER A 407 14.26 -11.85 -31.98
N PRO A 408 13.22 -11.12 -32.47
CA PRO A 408 12.63 -9.89 -31.92
C PRO A 408 11.51 -10.09 -30.88
N GLN A 409 11.23 -11.32 -30.45
CA GLN A 409 10.13 -11.70 -29.56
C GLN A 409 10.46 -11.55 -28.06
N ASN A 410 11.43 -10.71 -27.72
CA ASN A 410 11.87 -10.52 -26.34
C ASN A 410 10.84 -9.74 -25.53
N LEU A 411 10.43 -10.27 -24.38
CA LEU A 411 9.56 -9.55 -23.45
C LEU A 411 10.33 -8.54 -22.58
N GLN A 412 11.57 -8.89 -22.25
CA GLN A 412 12.56 -8.08 -21.54
C GLN A 412 13.97 -8.57 -21.91
N ASN A 413 15.01 -7.86 -21.48
CA ASN A 413 16.40 -8.15 -21.86
C ASN A 413 17.07 -9.21 -20.98
N ASN A 414 16.63 -9.30 -19.72
CA ASN A 414 17.29 -10.01 -18.64
C ASN A 414 16.24 -10.57 -17.71
N SER A 415 16.53 -11.69 -17.05
CA SER A 415 15.58 -12.41 -16.23
C SER A 415 15.35 -11.69 -14.91
N ASP A 416 14.12 -11.73 -14.43
CA ASP A 416 13.81 -11.42 -13.03
C ASP A 416 14.30 -12.57 -12.13
N ALA A 417 14.75 -12.24 -10.92
CA ALA A 417 15.45 -13.18 -10.03
C ALA A 417 14.48 -14.08 -9.23
N TYR A 418 13.60 -14.79 -9.95
CA TYR A 418 12.69 -15.80 -9.41
C TYR A 418 12.37 -16.87 -10.46
N PHE A 419 11.83 -18.00 -10.02
CA PHE A 419 11.43 -19.09 -10.91
C PHE A 419 9.93 -19.01 -11.24
N HIS A 420 9.59 -19.26 -12.51
CA HIS A 420 8.18 -19.48 -12.90
C HIS A 420 7.61 -20.67 -12.12
N GLY A 421 6.30 -20.66 -11.85
CA GLY A 421 5.64 -21.71 -11.07
C GLY A 421 5.89 -23.14 -11.57
N VAL A 422 6.11 -23.34 -12.88
CA VAL A 422 6.46 -24.67 -13.43
C VAL A 422 7.85 -25.13 -13.00
N ASN A 423 8.82 -24.24 -12.93
CA ASN A 423 10.20 -24.58 -12.60
C ASN A 423 10.38 -24.78 -11.11
N LEU A 424 9.58 -24.10 -10.28
CA LEU A 424 9.45 -24.46 -8.87
C LEU A 424 9.02 -25.92 -8.74
N ASP A 425 8.00 -26.36 -9.50
CA ASP A 425 7.54 -27.75 -9.45
C ASP A 425 8.66 -28.73 -9.83
N GLU A 426 9.37 -28.47 -10.93
CA GLU A 426 10.44 -29.35 -11.42
C GLU A 426 11.62 -29.43 -10.46
N ILE A 427 12.16 -28.28 -10.04
CA ILE A 427 13.35 -28.19 -9.19
C ILE A 427 13.06 -28.76 -7.79
N ILE A 428 11.89 -28.43 -7.22
CA ILE A 428 11.49 -28.96 -5.91
C ILE A 428 11.24 -30.47 -6.03
N ALA A 429 10.52 -30.95 -7.05
CA ALA A 429 10.29 -32.38 -7.23
C ALA A 429 11.61 -33.17 -7.34
N TYR A 430 12.54 -32.71 -8.19
CA TYR A 430 13.83 -33.36 -8.38
C TYR A 430 14.70 -33.36 -7.10
N SER A 431 14.77 -32.23 -6.40
CA SER A 431 15.58 -32.09 -5.19
C SER A 431 14.99 -32.75 -3.95
N THR A 432 13.67 -32.95 -3.88
CA THR A 432 12.99 -33.50 -2.69
C THR A 432 12.61 -34.96 -2.81
N THR A 433 12.34 -35.44 -4.02
CA THR A 433 11.83 -36.81 -4.26
C THR A 433 12.57 -37.55 -5.36
N GLY A 434 13.10 -36.83 -6.34
CA GLY A 434 13.91 -37.41 -7.41
C GLY A 434 15.35 -37.73 -7.00
N SER A 435 16.14 -38.06 -8.01
CA SER A 435 17.56 -38.43 -7.84
C SER A 435 18.40 -37.35 -7.14
N GLY A 436 18.02 -36.07 -7.26
CA GLY A 436 18.69 -34.94 -6.62
C GLY A 436 18.59 -34.92 -5.09
N ASN A 437 17.71 -35.72 -4.48
CA ASN A 437 17.58 -35.80 -3.03
C ASN A 437 18.64 -36.72 -2.38
N GLY A 438 19.29 -37.59 -3.16
CA GLY A 438 20.11 -38.69 -2.63
C GLY A 438 21.43 -38.29 -1.95
N CYS A 439 21.93 -37.08 -2.18
CA CYS A 439 23.20 -36.61 -1.65
C CYS A 439 23.09 -35.36 -0.75
N ALA A 440 21.87 -34.86 -0.52
CA ALA A 440 21.63 -33.65 0.25
C ALA A 440 21.89 -33.87 1.75
N VAL A 441 22.46 -32.87 2.42
CA VAL A 441 22.34 -32.73 3.87
C VAL A 441 21.05 -31.96 4.16
N VAL A 442 20.07 -32.65 4.74
CA VAL A 442 18.73 -32.10 5.00
C VAL A 442 18.65 -31.62 6.45
N THR A 443 18.25 -30.36 6.65
CA THR A 443 18.07 -29.78 7.98
C THR A 443 16.70 -29.11 8.10
N PRO A 444 16.02 -29.21 9.27
CA PRO A 444 14.76 -28.52 9.48
C PRO A 444 14.98 -27.01 9.58
N THR A 445 14.12 -26.23 8.94
CA THR A 445 14.16 -24.75 8.98
C THR A 445 13.27 -24.17 10.09
N GLY A 446 12.33 -24.98 10.60
CA GLY A 446 11.24 -24.50 11.46
C GLY A 446 10.19 -23.67 10.70
N ASN A 447 10.21 -23.71 9.38
CA ASN A 447 9.24 -23.06 8.50
C ASN A 447 8.10 -24.00 8.10
N LEU A 448 6.98 -23.42 7.68
CA LEU A 448 5.80 -24.09 7.14
C LEU A 448 5.46 -23.43 5.82
N ALA A 449 5.27 -24.21 4.77
CA ALA A 449 4.93 -23.67 3.46
C ALA A 449 3.58 -22.91 3.51
N PRO A 450 3.45 -21.78 2.79
CA PRO A 450 2.18 -21.08 2.68
C PRO A 450 1.06 -21.97 2.11
N VAL A 451 -0.14 -21.88 2.67
CA VAL A 451 -1.33 -22.54 2.12
C VAL A 451 -2.10 -21.55 1.26
N VAL A 452 -2.22 -21.82 -0.03
CA VAL A 452 -2.82 -20.92 -1.02
C VAL A 452 -4.23 -21.35 -1.38
N SER A 453 -5.12 -20.37 -1.51
CA SER A 453 -6.50 -20.55 -1.96
C SER A 453 -6.84 -19.58 -3.09
N VAL A 454 -7.56 -20.08 -4.09
CA VAL A 454 -8.11 -19.30 -5.20
C VAL A 454 -9.62 -19.49 -5.26
N PRO A 455 -10.39 -18.50 -5.72
CA PRO A 455 -11.83 -18.64 -5.91
C PRO A 455 -12.18 -19.78 -6.88
N ALA A 456 -13.42 -20.26 -6.80
CA ALA A 456 -13.94 -21.22 -7.76
C ALA A 456 -13.88 -20.65 -9.18
N GLY A 457 -13.34 -21.45 -10.11
CA GLY A 457 -13.33 -21.15 -11.54
C GLY A 457 -14.60 -21.63 -12.25
N GLY A 458 -14.48 -21.89 -13.55
CA GLY A 458 -15.53 -22.51 -14.38
C GLY A 458 -16.56 -21.54 -14.97
N PHE A 459 -16.50 -20.25 -14.63
CA PHE A 459 -17.31 -19.21 -15.27
C PHE A 459 -16.77 -18.85 -16.66
N SER A 460 -17.52 -18.02 -17.41
CA SER A 460 -17.08 -17.46 -18.69
C SER A 460 -16.91 -15.94 -18.60
N ILE A 461 -15.90 -15.41 -19.28
CA ILE A 461 -15.69 -13.96 -19.47
C ILE A 461 -15.84 -13.58 -20.96
N PRO A 462 -16.25 -12.34 -21.27
CA PRO A 462 -16.28 -11.84 -22.65
C PRO A 462 -14.87 -11.73 -23.27
N ILE A 463 -14.78 -11.86 -24.61
CA ILE A 463 -13.53 -11.55 -25.34
C ILE A 463 -13.15 -10.08 -25.19
N SER A 464 -11.86 -9.78 -25.38
CA SER A 464 -11.31 -8.42 -25.45
C SER A 464 -11.69 -7.53 -24.26
N THR A 465 -11.81 -8.11 -23.06
CA THR A 465 -12.25 -7.41 -21.84
C THR A 465 -11.26 -7.63 -20.69
N PRO A 466 -10.82 -6.57 -20.00
CA PRO A 466 -9.97 -6.68 -18.80
C PRO A 466 -10.58 -7.54 -17.70
N PHE A 467 -9.72 -8.15 -16.90
CA PHE A 467 -10.12 -8.93 -15.74
C PHE A 467 -9.11 -8.83 -14.60
N GLU A 468 -9.55 -9.10 -13.38
CA GLU A 468 -8.71 -9.14 -12.19
C GLU A 468 -8.89 -10.44 -11.42
N LEU A 469 -7.78 -11.06 -11.02
CA LEU A 469 -7.78 -12.29 -10.24
C LEU A 469 -7.29 -11.96 -8.84
N THR A 470 -8.04 -12.41 -7.83
CA THR A 470 -7.71 -12.25 -6.42
C THR A 470 -7.74 -13.61 -5.75
N GLY A 471 -6.66 -13.97 -5.06
CA GLY A 471 -6.61 -15.15 -4.22
C GLY A 471 -6.28 -14.79 -2.78
N SER A 472 -5.82 -15.78 -2.01
CA SER A 472 -5.36 -15.59 -0.64
C SER A 472 -4.35 -16.67 -0.27
N ALA A 473 -3.56 -16.41 0.76
CA ALA A 473 -2.73 -17.43 1.37
C ALA A 473 -2.62 -17.20 2.88
N THR A 474 -2.38 -18.27 3.62
CA THR A 474 -2.07 -18.23 5.05
C THR A 474 -0.71 -18.83 5.29
N ASP A 475 0.05 -18.24 6.21
CA ASP A 475 1.35 -18.73 6.61
C ASP A 475 1.33 -19.23 8.05
N GLY A 476 1.85 -20.44 8.28
CA GLY A 476 1.83 -21.07 9.60
C GLY A 476 2.78 -20.41 10.61
N ASN A 477 3.75 -19.64 10.12
CA ASN A 477 4.71 -18.92 10.93
C ASN A 477 4.45 -17.41 11.02
N ASN A 478 3.41 -16.93 10.34
CA ASN A 478 3.05 -15.52 10.24
C ASN A 478 4.13 -14.66 9.55
N ASP A 479 4.80 -15.23 8.55
CA ASP A 479 5.72 -14.53 7.67
C ASP A 479 4.98 -13.60 6.68
N THR A 480 5.68 -12.59 6.16
CA THR A 480 5.10 -11.65 5.19
C THR A 480 5.08 -12.25 3.80
N LEU A 481 3.88 -12.50 3.29
CA LEU A 481 3.69 -13.17 2.00
C LEU A 481 3.82 -12.22 0.80
N THR A 482 4.41 -12.75 -0.28
CA THR A 482 4.32 -12.18 -1.64
C THR A 482 3.64 -13.17 -2.58
N TYR A 483 3.01 -12.64 -3.63
CA TYR A 483 2.10 -13.34 -4.52
C TYR A 483 2.50 -13.12 -5.97
N CYS A 484 2.38 -14.17 -6.78
CA CYS A 484 2.55 -14.11 -8.22
C CYS A 484 1.39 -14.86 -8.88
N TRP A 485 0.64 -14.16 -9.74
CA TRP A 485 -0.37 -14.76 -10.61
C TRP A 485 0.23 -14.98 -12.00
N GLU A 486 0.25 -16.20 -12.48
CA GLU A 486 0.89 -16.60 -13.75
C GLU A 486 -0.11 -17.33 -14.64
N GLN A 487 -0.12 -17.05 -15.94
CA GLN A 487 -0.87 -17.88 -16.87
C GLN A 487 -0.23 -19.27 -16.93
N PHE A 488 -1.06 -20.30 -16.84
CA PHE A 488 -0.66 -21.70 -16.77
C PHE A 488 -1.33 -22.52 -17.88
N ASP A 489 -1.40 -21.95 -19.09
CA ASP A 489 -1.85 -22.62 -20.29
C ASP A 489 -0.66 -22.97 -21.20
N LEU A 490 -0.66 -24.20 -21.72
CA LEU A 490 0.23 -24.61 -22.81
C LEU A 490 -0.44 -24.40 -24.16
N GLY A 491 0.36 -24.17 -25.19
CA GLY A 491 -0.15 -24.07 -26.55
C GLY A 491 0.93 -24.07 -27.63
N PRO A 492 0.53 -23.80 -28.88
CA PRO A 492 1.46 -23.69 -30.00
C PRO A 492 2.55 -22.65 -29.74
N THR A 493 3.76 -22.90 -30.24
CA THR A 493 4.83 -21.89 -30.29
C THR A 493 4.42 -20.74 -31.24
N GLY A 494 4.84 -19.52 -30.94
CA GLY A 494 4.55 -18.40 -31.83
C GLY A 494 5.01 -17.04 -31.30
N ALA A 495 4.80 -16.01 -32.11
CA ALA A 495 5.09 -14.65 -31.71
C ALA A 495 4.10 -14.16 -30.64
N PRO A 496 4.57 -13.52 -29.55
CA PRO A 496 3.70 -13.10 -28.44
C PRO A 496 2.65 -12.03 -28.84
N GLY A 497 2.85 -11.32 -29.95
CA GLY A 497 1.87 -10.35 -30.48
C GLY A 497 0.77 -10.97 -31.35
N SER A 498 0.91 -12.24 -31.76
CA SER A 498 -0.02 -12.92 -32.66
C SER A 498 -0.23 -14.39 -32.21
N PRO A 499 -0.77 -14.61 -31.00
CA PRO A 499 -0.93 -15.96 -30.45
C PRO A 499 -1.99 -16.76 -31.22
N SER A 500 -1.84 -18.08 -31.25
CA SER A 500 -2.86 -19.01 -31.76
C SER A 500 -3.19 -20.10 -30.75
N GLY A 501 -4.40 -20.65 -30.82
CA GLY A 501 -4.88 -21.68 -29.89
C GLY A 501 -4.77 -21.24 -28.43
N ASN A 502 -4.21 -22.10 -27.58
CA ASN A 502 -4.00 -21.80 -26.16
C ASN A 502 -2.59 -21.27 -25.85
N ALA A 503 -1.85 -20.74 -26.83
CA ALA A 503 -0.53 -20.15 -26.58
C ALA A 503 -0.62 -19.11 -25.45
N PRO A 504 0.35 -19.07 -24.50
CA PRO A 504 0.34 -18.10 -23.42
C PRO A 504 0.39 -16.68 -23.97
N ILE A 505 -0.37 -15.78 -23.33
CA ILE A 505 -0.59 -14.40 -23.74
C ILE A 505 -0.33 -13.38 -22.63
N PHE A 506 -0.17 -13.84 -21.38
CA PHE A 506 0.22 -13.04 -20.23
C PHE A 506 1.59 -13.47 -19.71
N ARG A 507 2.49 -12.51 -19.56
CA ARG A 507 3.84 -12.68 -19.04
C ARG A 507 3.83 -12.77 -17.52
N SER A 508 4.92 -13.28 -16.95
CA SER A 508 5.09 -13.24 -15.50
C SER A 508 5.67 -11.90 -15.04
N PHE A 509 5.47 -11.56 -13.76
CA PHE A 509 6.00 -10.38 -13.10
C PHE A 509 6.49 -10.75 -11.71
N ASN A 510 7.45 -9.96 -11.20
CA ASN A 510 7.98 -10.12 -9.85
C ASN A 510 6.85 -10.30 -8.81
N PRO A 511 7.04 -11.19 -7.82
CA PRO A 511 6.09 -11.35 -6.72
C PRO A 511 5.86 -10.02 -5.98
N VAL A 512 4.61 -9.71 -5.65
CA VAL A 512 4.20 -8.48 -4.95
C VAL A 512 3.39 -8.81 -3.70
N THR A 513 3.23 -7.86 -2.78
CA THR A 513 2.44 -8.08 -1.54
C THR A 513 0.93 -8.15 -1.77
N SER A 514 0.45 -7.66 -2.92
CA SER A 514 -0.96 -7.76 -3.31
C SER A 514 -1.32 -9.17 -3.77
N PRO A 515 -2.37 -9.81 -3.23
CA PRO A 515 -2.88 -11.09 -3.73
C PRO A 515 -3.73 -10.92 -5.01
N THR A 516 -3.91 -9.69 -5.48
CA THR A 516 -4.67 -9.34 -6.69
C THR A 516 -3.75 -8.94 -7.83
N ARG A 517 -3.99 -9.51 -9.02
CA ARG A 517 -3.38 -9.07 -10.29
C ARG A 517 -4.46 -8.67 -11.30
N ILE A 518 -4.23 -7.55 -11.97
CA ILE A 518 -5.07 -7.04 -13.06
C ILE A 518 -4.41 -7.38 -14.40
N PHE A 519 -5.23 -7.79 -15.37
CA PHE A 519 -4.82 -8.23 -16.69
C PHE A 519 -5.53 -7.43 -17.81
N PRO A 520 -4.77 -6.73 -18.68
CA PRO A 520 -3.35 -6.35 -18.57
C PRO A 520 -3.03 -5.51 -17.33
N ARG A 521 -1.73 -5.28 -17.06
CA ARG A 521 -1.30 -4.36 -15.99
C ARG A 521 -2.10 -3.04 -15.97
N LEU A 522 -2.55 -2.64 -14.78
CA LEU A 522 -3.35 -1.42 -14.58
C LEU A 522 -2.73 -0.18 -15.22
N THR A 523 -1.41 0.00 -15.11
CA THR A 523 -0.70 1.12 -15.72
C THR A 523 -0.85 1.17 -17.24
N ASN A 524 -0.96 0.02 -17.90
CA ASN A 524 -1.15 -0.06 -19.35
C ASN A 524 -2.61 0.22 -19.73
N LEU A 525 -3.57 -0.29 -18.95
CA LEU A 525 -5.00 0.02 -19.09
C LEU A 525 -5.26 1.52 -18.97
N LEU A 526 -4.78 2.17 -17.90
CA LEU A 526 -5.02 3.59 -17.65
C LEU A 526 -4.40 4.52 -18.71
N ASN A 527 -3.30 4.06 -19.33
CA ASN A 527 -2.60 4.81 -20.38
C ASN A 527 -3.06 4.42 -21.80
N ASN A 528 -4.00 3.49 -21.95
CA ASN A 528 -4.44 2.95 -23.25
C ASN A 528 -3.28 2.43 -24.10
N THR A 529 -2.35 1.70 -23.47
CA THR A 529 -1.17 1.13 -24.12
C THR A 529 -1.18 -0.39 -24.03
N THR A 530 -0.57 -1.07 -24.99
CA THR A 530 -0.36 -2.52 -24.95
C THR A 530 1.09 -2.81 -24.65
N LEU A 531 1.34 -3.73 -23.72
CA LEU A 531 2.66 -4.27 -23.45
C LEU A 531 2.80 -5.66 -24.10
N ILE A 532 3.96 -5.97 -24.68
CA ILE A 532 4.21 -7.29 -25.26
C ILE A 532 4.08 -8.38 -24.19
N GLY A 533 3.35 -9.45 -24.52
CA GLY A 533 3.00 -10.50 -23.55
C GLY A 533 1.97 -10.06 -22.52
N GLU A 534 1.16 -9.03 -22.78
CA GLU A 534 0.02 -8.60 -21.95
C GLU A 534 -1.16 -8.25 -22.87
N ILE A 535 -1.67 -9.24 -23.60
CA ILE A 535 -2.76 -9.03 -24.57
C ILE A 535 -4.07 -9.67 -24.09
N LEU A 536 -5.17 -8.96 -24.29
CA LEU A 536 -6.50 -9.47 -24.00
C LEU A 536 -6.86 -10.61 -24.96
N PRO A 537 -7.56 -11.66 -24.50
CA PRO A 537 -7.97 -12.77 -25.34
C PRO A 537 -9.04 -12.31 -26.34
N THR A 538 -8.73 -12.35 -27.65
CA THR A 538 -9.61 -11.84 -28.73
C THR A 538 -10.51 -12.91 -29.36
N TYR A 539 -10.38 -14.16 -28.93
CA TYR A 539 -11.16 -15.30 -29.41
C TYR A 539 -11.48 -16.25 -28.25
N ALA A 540 -12.42 -17.18 -28.50
CA ALA A 540 -12.83 -18.15 -27.51
C ALA A 540 -11.69 -19.11 -27.17
N ARG A 541 -11.39 -19.24 -25.87
CA ARG A 541 -10.33 -20.11 -25.34
C ARG A 541 -10.52 -20.37 -23.86
N THR A 542 -9.94 -21.45 -23.36
CA THR A 542 -9.80 -21.64 -21.90
C THR A 542 -8.61 -20.83 -21.42
N MET A 543 -8.71 -20.30 -20.21
CA MET A 543 -7.64 -19.62 -19.51
C MET A 543 -7.42 -20.30 -18.17
N THR A 544 -6.19 -20.70 -17.90
CA THR A 544 -5.77 -21.28 -16.62
C THR A 544 -4.74 -20.36 -16.00
N PHE A 545 -4.92 -20.07 -14.71
CA PHE A 545 -4.00 -19.23 -13.95
C PHE A 545 -3.60 -19.92 -12.66
N ARG A 546 -2.32 -19.83 -12.33
CA ARG A 546 -1.76 -20.27 -11.06
C ARG A 546 -1.46 -19.06 -10.19
N LEU A 547 -1.86 -19.12 -8.92
CA LEU A 547 -1.38 -18.25 -7.86
C LEU A 547 -0.28 -18.99 -7.09
N THR A 548 0.90 -18.39 -7.01
CA THR A 548 2.01 -18.86 -6.18
C THR A 548 2.24 -17.84 -5.05
N ALA A 549 2.25 -18.30 -3.79
CA ALA A 549 2.62 -17.48 -2.64
C ALA A 549 3.99 -17.89 -2.09
N ARG A 550 4.77 -16.90 -1.63
CA ARG A 550 6.10 -17.05 -1.04
C ARG A 550 6.13 -16.40 0.33
N ASP A 551 6.71 -17.07 1.33
CA ASP A 551 6.87 -16.49 2.68
C ASP A 551 8.05 -15.52 2.82
N ASN A 552 8.98 -15.53 1.86
CA ASN A 552 10.19 -14.69 1.87
C ASN A 552 11.07 -14.89 3.11
N ARG A 553 11.08 -16.07 3.71
CA ARG A 553 11.98 -16.39 4.83
C ARG A 553 13.42 -16.58 4.34
N SER A 554 14.37 -15.87 4.95
CA SER A 554 15.78 -15.89 4.53
C SER A 554 16.51 -17.21 4.80
N THR A 555 16.02 -18.04 5.72
CA THR A 555 16.68 -19.30 6.16
C THR A 555 15.99 -20.56 5.61
N GLY A 556 15.45 -20.48 4.40
CA GLY A 556 14.70 -21.56 3.74
C GLY A 556 13.27 -21.14 3.44
N GLY A 557 13.11 -20.40 2.34
CA GLY A 557 11.85 -19.85 1.89
C GLY A 557 10.90 -20.93 1.40
N GLY A 558 9.64 -20.79 1.79
CA GLY A 558 8.55 -21.68 1.48
C GLY A 558 7.65 -21.13 0.37
N THR A 559 7.15 -22.05 -0.43
CA THR A 559 6.27 -21.76 -1.56
C THR A 559 5.03 -22.63 -1.53
N GLY A 560 3.88 -21.99 -1.77
CA GLY A 560 2.58 -22.62 -1.93
C GLY A 560 1.92 -22.21 -3.23
N LYS A 561 0.98 -23.02 -3.72
CA LYS A 561 0.30 -22.75 -5.00
C LYS A 561 -1.15 -23.21 -5.02
N ALA A 562 -1.96 -22.56 -5.85
CA ALA A 562 -3.27 -23.03 -6.26
C ALA A 562 -3.59 -22.57 -7.69
N THR A 563 -4.44 -23.31 -8.40
CA THR A 563 -4.76 -23.04 -9.81
C THR A 563 -6.27 -22.89 -9.98
N MET A 564 -6.69 -21.98 -10.87
CA MET A 564 -8.07 -21.87 -11.31
C MET A 564 -8.13 -21.76 -12.84
N SER A 565 -9.26 -22.18 -13.42
CA SER A 565 -9.51 -22.07 -14.86
C SER A 565 -10.89 -21.46 -15.12
N PHE A 566 -11.03 -20.70 -16.19
CA PHE A 566 -12.29 -20.16 -16.69
C PHE A 566 -12.25 -20.09 -18.22
N SER A 567 -13.41 -19.84 -18.85
CA SER A 567 -13.52 -19.77 -20.30
C SER A 567 -13.62 -18.32 -20.78
N VAL A 568 -13.04 -18.02 -21.94
CA VAL A 568 -13.30 -16.80 -22.71
C VAL A 568 -14.27 -17.18 -23.82
N THR A 569 -15.36 -16.42 -24.00
CA THR A 569 -16.36 -16.70 -25.03
C THR A 569 -16.42 -15.61 -26.09
N ALA A 570 -16.50 -16.00 -27.36
CA ALA A 570 -16.72 -15.08 -28.47
C ALA A 570 -18.19 -14.65 -28.62
N ASN A 571 -19.12 -15.23 -27.84
CA ASN A 571 -20.54 -14.87 -27.86
C ASN A 571 -20.85 -13.57 -27.09
N ALA A 572 -19.86 -13.05 -26.34
CA ALA A 572 -19.97 -11.82 -25.57
C ALA A 572 -18.66 -11.02 -25.66
N GLY A 573 -18.76 -9.70 -25.57
CA GLY A 573 -17.62 -8.76 -25.57
C GLY A 573 -17.43 -7.96 -26.86
N PRO A 574 -16.58 -6.91 -26.82
CA PRO A 574 -15.93 -6.37 -25.62
C PRO A 574 -16.92 -5.65 -24.70
N PHE A 575 -16.82 -5.86 -23.40
CA PHE A 575 -17.55 -5.09 -22.39
C PHE A 575 -16.78 -3.79 -22.14
N THR A 576 -17.43 -2.63 -22.35
CA THR A 576 -16.74 -1.33 -22.31
C THR A 576 -17.56 -0.23 -21.66
N VAL A 577 -16.93 0.63 -20.87
CA VAL A 577 -17.48 1.88 -20.34
C VAL A 577 -17.60 2.87 -21.49
N THR A 578 -18.81 3.37 -21.72
CA THR A 578 -19.09 4.34 -22.79
C THR A 578 -19.25 5.76 -22.27
N TYR A 579 -19.72 5.94 -21.03
CA TYR A 579 -19.79 7.26 -20.39
C TYR A 579 -19.66 7.18 -18.87
N PRO A 580 -18.88 8.07 -18.23
CA PRO A 580 -18.00 9.09 -18.82
C PRO A 580 -16.78 8.46 -19.50
N ASN A 581 -16.42 8.97 -20.69
CA ASN A 581 -15.25 8.48 -21.42
C ASN A 581 -14.56 9.57 -22.27
N ALA A 582 -14.78 10.83 -21.89
CA ALA A 582 -14.18 12.02 -22.49
C ALA A 582 -13.76 12.98 -21.37
N ALA A 583 -13.03 14.04 -21.73
CA ALA A 583 -12.60 15.09 -20.80
C ALA A 583 -13.76 16.03 -20.40
N ASP A 584 -14.88 15.46 -19.97
CA ASP A 584 -16.08 16.17 -19.57
C ASP A 584 -15.92 16.84 -18.20
N SER A 585 -16.71 17.88 -17.93
CA SER A 585 -16.85 18.46 -16.59
C SER A 585 -18.24 18.16 -16.04
N ILE A 586 -18.29 17.46 -14.91
CA ILE A 586 -19.50 17.04 -14.23
C ILE A 586 -19.59 17.80 -12.91
N LEU A 587 -20.74 18.43 -12.65
CA LEU A 587 -21.03 19.03 -11.35
C LEU A 587 -21.29 17.92 -10.33
N GLY A 588 -20.66 18.02 -9.16
CA GLY A 588 -20.93 17.15 -8.01
C GLY A 588 -22.39 17.23 -7.58
N ASN A 589 -22.82 16.29 -6.75
CA ASN A 589 -24.19 16.17 -6.25
C ASN A 589 -25.28 16.23 -7.35
N THR A 590 -24.94 15.92 -8.60
CA THR A 590 -25.90 15.86 -9.70
C THR A 590 -26.03 14.43 -10.22
N THR A 591 -27.25 14.07 -10.60
CA THR A 591 -27.51 12.78 -11.23
C THR A 591 -26.92 12.77 -12.64
N ARG A 592 -26.22 11.69 -12.98
CA ARG A 592 -25.70 11.41 -14.31
C ARG A 592 -25.99 9.96 -14.65
N THR A 593 -26.37 9.73 -15.91
CA THR A 593 -26.52 8.38 -16.45
C THR A 593 -25.16 7.85 -16.85
N ILE A 594 -24.63 6.90 -16.07
CA ILE A 594 -23.42 6.15 -16.41
C ILE A 594 -23.81 5.08 -17.41
N THR A 595 -23.04 4.90 -18.48
CA THR A 595 -23.38 3.93 -19.54
C THR A 595 -22.22 3.01 -19.89
N TRP A 596 -22.56 1.81 -20.33
CA TRP A 596 -21.61 0.82 -20.82
C TRP A 596 -22.23 -0.06 -21.91
N ASN A 597 -21.38 -0.67 -22.73
CA ASN A 597 -21.79 -1.71 -23.65
C ASN A 597 -21.89 -3.04 -22.90
N VAL A 598 -23.12 -3.52 -22.69
CA VAL A 598 -23.40 -4.83 -22.06
C VAL A 598 -22.75 -5.97 -22.84
N ALA A 599 -22.66 -5.85 -24.17
CA ALA A 599 -21.98 -6.80 -25.06
C ALA A 599 -22.34 -8.27 -24.81
N ASN A 600 -23.64 -8.57 -24.64
CA ASN A 600 -24.20 -9.90 -24.32
C ASN A 600 -23.67 -10.56 -23.03
N THR A 601 -22.98 -9.82 -22.15
CA THR A 601 -22.42 -10.39 -20.92
C THR A 601 -23.50 -10.79 -19.90
N ASN A 602 -24.70 -10.23 -20.01
CA ASN A 602 -25.88 -10.63 -19.25
C ASN A 602 -26.55 -11.92 -19.76
N LEU A 603 -26.11 -12.47 -20.89
CA LEU A 603 -26.62 -13.70 -21.48
C LEU A 603 -25.64 -14.87 -21.27
N SER A 604 -26.13 -16.09 -21.49
CA SER A 604 -25.30 -17.30 -21.49
C SER A 604 -24.22 -17.23 -22.59
N PRO A 605 -22.96 -17.64 -22.31
CA PRO A 605 -22.51 -18.34 -21.10
C PRO A 605 -21.93 -17.45 -19.99
N VAL A 606 -21.87 -16.12 -20.15
CA VAL A 606 -21.28 -15.20 -19.16
C VAL A 606 -22.22 -15.00 -17.96
N ASN A 607 -23.51 -14.83 -18.20
CA ASN A 607 -24.58 -14.78 -17.19
C ASN A 607 -24.41 -13.73 -16.07
N THR A 608 -23.78 -12.59 -16.36
CA THR A 608 -23.63 -11.50 -15.39
C THR A 608 -24.93 -10.70 -15.27
N ALA A 609 -25.71 -10.98 -14.22
CA ALA A 609 -26.98 -10.29 -13.98
C ALA A 609 -26.80 -8.81 -13.57
N ASN A 610 -25.78 -8.52 -12.75
CA ASN A 610 -25.55 -7.19 -12.18
C ASN A 610 -24.09 -6.75 -12.30
N VAL A 611 -23.86 -5.44 -12.31
CA VAL A 611 -22.54 -4.81 -12.27
C VAL A 611 -22.42 -3.88 -11.06
N LYS A 612 -21.19 -3.60 -10.65
CA LYS A 612 -20.79 -2.65 -9.62
C LYS A 612 -20.12 -1.45 -10.27
N ILE A 613 -20.53 -0.25 -9.89
CA ILE A 613 -20.00 1.01 -10.43
C ILE A 613 -19.18 1.71 -9.34
N MET A 614 -17.93 2.06 -9.65
CA MET A 614 -17.01 2.71 -8.73
C MET A 614 -16.35 3.93 -9.35
N LEU A 615 -16.01 4.90 -8.50
CA LEU A 615 -15.35 6.16 -8.84
C LEU A 615 -13.92 6.19 -8.29
N SER A 616 -13.01 6.66 -9.13
CA SER A 616 -11.66 7.06 -8.78
C SER A 616 -11.53 8.57 -8.88
N THR A 617 -10.78 9.17 -7.95
CA THR A 617 -10.39 10.60 -7.99
C THR A 617 -8.90 10.81 -8.25
N ASN A 618 -8.14 9.74 -8.49
CA ASN A 618 -6.69 9.73 -8.69
C ASN A 618 -6.28 9.06 -10.02
N GLY A 619 -7.07 9.27 -11.07
CA GLY A 619 -6.73 8.84 -12.43
C GLY A 619 -6.90 7.35 -12.67
N GLY A 620 -7.64 6.65 -11.81
CA GLY A 620 -7.88 5.21 -11.89
C GLY A 620 -6.86 4.35 -11.15
N LEU A 621 -5.94 4.93 -10.37
CA LEU A 621 -4.99 4.16 -9.55
C LEU A 621 -5.71 3.37 -8.44
N THR A 622 -6.76 3.95 -7.87
CA THR A 622 -7.63 3.29 -6.88
C THR A 622 -9.09 3.67 -7.10
N PHE A 623 -10.03 2.78 -6.73
CA PHE A 623 -11.48 3.01 -6.83
C PHE A 623 -12.19 2.88 -5.47
N PRO A 624 -11.91 3.77 -4.50
CA PRO A 624 -12.43 3.64 -3.13
C PRO A 624 -13.91 4.03 -3.00
N ILE A 625 -14.48 4.77 -3.96
CA ILE A 625 -15.83 5.30 -3.87
C ILE A 625 -16.77 4.38 -4.65
N VAL A 626 -17.63 3.65 -3.95
CA VAL A 626 -18.70 2.86 -4.59
C VAL A 626 -19.88 3.79 -4.90
N LEU A 627 -20.29 3.83 -6.16
CA LEU A 627 -21.44 4.60 -6.62
C LEU A 627 -22.71 3.73 -6.64
N ALA A 628 -22.58 2.49 -7.09
CA ALA A 628 -23.61 1.46 -6.98
C ALA A 628 -22.94 0.11 -6.70
N GLU A 629 -23.31 -0.54 -5.60
CA GLU A 629 -22.75 -1.85 -5.22
C GLU A 629 -23.30 -2.97 -6.14
N SER A 630 -24.54 -2.83 -6.61
CA SER A 630 -25.18 -3.76 -7.54
C SER A 630 -26.30 -3.07 -8.31
N THR A 631 -26.20 -3.02 -9.63
CA THR A 631 -27.25 -2.56 -10.56
C THR A 631 -27.38 -3.55 -11.72
N PRO A 632 -28.57 -3.74 -12.33
CA PRO A 632 -28.74 -4.57 -13.52
C PRO A 632 -27.68 -4.31 -14.61
N ASN A 633 -27.19 -5.38 -15.22
CA ASN A 633 -26.29 -5.29 -16.36
C ASN A 633 -27.09 -5.05 -17.66
N ASP A 634 -27.72 -3.89 -17.78
CA ASP A 634 -28.61 -3.50 -18.88
C ASP A 634 -28.09 -2.33 -19.73
N GLY A 635 -26.95 -1.75 -19.35
CA GLY A 635 -26.19 -0.78 -20.13
C GLY A 635 -26.24 0.65 -19.60
N SER A 636 -27.03 0.92 -18.57
CA SER A 636 -27.10 2.25 -17.96
C SER A 636 -27.54 2.23 -16.51
N GLU A 637 -27.03 3.16 -15.70
CA GLU A 637 -27.50 3.41 -14.34
C GLU A 637 -27.50 4.91 -14.04
N GLU A 638 -28.56 5.42 -13.40
CA GLU A 638 -28.59 6.79 -12.90
C GLU A 638 -27.89 6.90 -11.54
N ILE A 639 -26.78 7.63 -11.50
CA ILE A 639 -25.94 7.77 -10.32
C ILE A 639 -25.86 9.23 -9.91
N VAL A 640 -25.99 9.51 -8.61
CA VAL A 640 -25.58 10.80 -8.05
C VAL A 640 -24.06 10.83 -7.93
N ILE A 641 -23.40 11.68 -8.74
CA ILE A 641 -21.94 11.84 -8.65
C ILE A 641 -21.63 12.63 -7.38
N PRO A 642 -20.90 12.09 -6.39
CA PRO A 642 -20.59 12.81 -5.16
C PRO A 642 -19.70 14.02 -5.46
N SER A 643 -19.82 15.09 -4.66
CA SER A 643 -18.97 16.27 -4.79
C SER A 643 -17.56 16.03 -4.23
N PHE A 644 -16.74 15.31 -4.99
CA PHE A 644 -15.31 15.15 -4.75
C PHE A 644 -14.52 15.82 -5.87
N PRO A 645 -14.20 17.12 -5.75
CA PRO A 645 -13.55 17.87 -6.82
C PRO A 645 -12.22 17.23 -7.24
N THR A 646 -12.08 16.94 -8.52
CA THR A 646 -10.87 16.34 -9.11
C THR A 646 -10.85 16.54 -10.62
N THR A 647 -9.66 16.63 -11.21
CA THR A 647 -9.46 16.60 -12.67
C THR A 647 -9.09 15.19 -13.18
N GLN A 648 -9.04 14.22 -12.27
CA GLN A 648 -8.59 12.85 -12.55
C GLN A 648 -9.70 11.82 -12.24
N GLY A 649 -10.96 12.20 -12.49
CA GLY A 649 -12.11 11.33 -12.32
C GLY A 649 -12.07 10.16 -13.30
N ARG A 650 -12.27 8.93 -12.81
CA ARG A 650 -12.48 7.73 -13.64
C ARG A 650 -13.55 6.82 -13.10
N ILE A 651 -14.29 6.16 -13.98
CA ILE A 651 -15.29 5.15 -13.63
C ILE A 651 -14.73 3.76 -13.94
N LYS A 652 -14.92 2.83 -12.99
CA LYS A 652 -14.75 1.38 -13.20
C LYS A 652 -16.11 0.72 -13.07
N ILE A 653 -16.45 -0.12 -14.05
CA ILE A 653 -17.64 -0.97 -14.00
C ILE A 653 -17.17 -2.42 -13.96
N ALA A 654 -17.44 -3.09 -12.85
CA ALA A 654 -17.00 -4.46 -12.59
C ALA A 654 -18.20 -5.41 -12.54
N ALA A 655 -18.04 -6.62 -13.07
CA ALA A 655 -19.06 -7.65 -12.95
C ALA A 655 -19.27 -8.07 -11.49
N VAL A 656 -20.52 -8.29 -11.07
CA VAL A 656 -20.81 -8.92 -9.78
C VAL A 656 -20.86 -10.43 -9.96
N GLY A 657 -20.02 -11.16 -9.21
CA GLY A 657 -19.92 -12.63 -9.30
C GLY A 657 -19.08 -13.15 -10.47
N ASN A 658 -18.33 -12.27 -11.15
CA ASN A 658 -17.40 -12.61 -12.23
C ASN A 658 -16.16 -11.69 -12.12
N VAL A 659 -15.10 -11.97 -12.89
CA VAL A 659 -13.77 -11.32 -12.72
C VAL A 659 -13.49 -10.18 -13.70
N TYR A 660 -14.33 -10.02 -14.72
CA TYR A 660 -14.11 -9.01 -15.76
C TYR A 660 -14.64 -7.64 -15.35
N PHE A 661 -14.04 -6.59 -15.92
CA PHE A 661 -14.43 -5.21 -15.70
C PHE A 661 -13.99 -4.35 -16.89
N ASP A 662 -14.40 -3.08 -16.91
CA ASP A 662 -13.76 -2.06 -17.74
C ASP A 662 -13.60 -0.74 -16.98
N ILE A 663 -12.66 0.11 -17.44
CA ILE A 663 -12.37 1.44 -16.88
C ILE A 663 -12.51 2.47 -18.00
N SER A 664 -13.13 3.62 -17.72
CA SER A 664 -13.15 4.77 -18.62
C SER A 664 -11.72 5.14 -19.09
N ASN A 665 -11.52 5.34 -20.39
CA ASN A 665 -10.24 5.62 -21.04
C ASN A 665 -9.71 7.05 -20.79
N VAL A 666 -10.59 8.04 -20.59
CA VAL A 666 -10.22 9.47 -20.44
C VAL A 666 -10.67 10.09 -19.11
N ASN A 667 -9.77 10.83 -18.46
CA ASN A 667 -10.04 11.46 -17.17
C ASN A 667 -11.14 12.51 -17.37
N PHE A 668 -12.17 12.50 -16.53
CA PHE A 668 -13.16 13.58 -16.47
C PHE A 668 -12.94 14.43 -15.21
N THR A 669 -13.51 15.64 -15.22
CA THR A 669 -13.45 16.57 -14.11
C THR A 669 -14.74 16.52 -13.29
N ILE A 670 -14.62 16.38 -11.97
CA ILE A 670 -15.71 16.65 -11.02
C ILE A 670 -15.49 18.06 -10.49
N VAL A 671 -16.48 18.91 -10.67
CA VAL A 671 -16.50 20.28 -10.14
C VAL A 671 -17.38 20.30 -8.91
N ASP A 672 -16.97 21.06 -7.90
CA ASP A 672 -17.78 21.20 -6.69
C ASP A 672 -19.16 21.80 -7.01
N ASN A 673 -20.19 21.28 -6.34
CA ASN A 673 -21.54 21.80 -6.42
C ASN A 673 -22.20 21.66 -5.03
N PRO A 674 -21.95 22.63 -4.15
CA PRO A 674 -22.56 22.63 -2.82
C PRO A 674 -24.08 22.71 -2.95
N ILE A 675 -24.81 21.81 -2.29
CA ILE A 675 -26.28 21.90 -2.19
C ILE A 675 -26.57 23.10 -1.26
N PRO A 676 -27.47 24.04 -1.58
CA PRO A 676 -27.76 25.17 -0.70
C PRO A 676 -28.39 24.73 0.64
N VAL A 677 -28.16 25.50 1.72
CA VAL A 677 -28.95 25.38 2.96
C VAL A 677 -30.41 25.74 2.67
N GLU A 678 -31.34 24.81 2.89
CA GLU A 678 -32.78 25.08 2.73
C GLU A 678 -33.43 25.50 4.05
N LEU A 679 -33.67 26.80 4.20
CA LEU A 679 -34.39 27.37 5.34
C LEU A 679 -35.90 27.07 5.21
N SER A 680 -36.45 26.26 6.11
CA SER A 680 -37.86 25.85 6.09
C SER A 680 -38.79 26.82 6.83
N SER A 681 -38.27 27.57 7.80
CA SER A 681 -39.01 28.63 8.49
C SER A 681 -38.08 29.70 9.05
N PHE A 682 -38.58 30.94 9.17
CA PHE A 682 -37.96 32.00 9.98
C PHE A 682 -39.05 32.93 10.48
N SER A 683 -39.05 33.21 11.79
CA SER A 683 -40.07 34.00 12.48
C SER A 683 -39.48 34.79 13.63
N ALA A 684 -40.15 35.88 14.01
CA ALA A 684 -39.80 36.72 15.14
C ALA A 684 -41.07 37.11 15.91
N GLU A 685 -41.01 37.09 17.25
CA GLU A 685 -42.15 37.40 18.12
C GLU A 685 -41.72 38.25 19.31
N ALA A 686 -42.48 39.31 19.63
CA ALA A 686 -42.26 40.10 20.84
C ALA A 686 -42.86 39.39 22.07
N VAL A 687 -42.03 39.04 23.03
CA VAL A 687 -42.44 38.37 24.27
C VAL A 687 -41.75 39.03 25.47
N GLY A 688 -42.54 39.56 26.41
CA GLY A 688 -42.04 40.02 27.71
C GLY A 688 -40.93 41.07 27.65
N GLY A 689 -40.99 42.03 26.72
CA GLY A 689 -39.96 43.06 26.55
C GLY A 689 -38.72 42.60 25.77
N THR A 690 -38.77 41.43 25.13
CA THR A 690 -37.70 40.89 24.27
C THR A 690 -38.27 40.46 22.91
N THR A 691 -37.43 40.26 21.91
CA THR A 691 -37.82 39.58 20.66
C THR A 691 -37.22 38.18 20.62
N GLN A 692 -38.06 37.16 20.45
CA GLN A 692 -37.62 35.80 20.22
C GLN A 692 -37.65 35.47 18.72
N LEU A 693 -36.49 35.10 18.17
CA LEU A 693 -36.32 34.64 16.80
C LEU A 693 -36.24 33.12 16.78
N ARG A 694 -36.93 32.49 15.82
CA ARG A 694 -36.92 31.03 15.61
C ARG A 694 -36.85 30.71 14.12
N TRP A 695 -35.99 29.77 13.77
CA TRP A 695 -35.89 29.24 12.41
C TRP A 695 -35.58 27.76 12.39
N SER A 696 -35.86 27.13 11.25
CA SER A 696 -35.59 25.72 11.00
C SER A 696 -34.92 25.55 9.65
N THR A 697 -33.99 24.61 9.56
CA THR A 697 -33.37 24.15 8.31
C THR A 697 -33.90 22.77 7.97
N ALA A 698 -34.27 22.53 6.72
CA ALA A 698 -34.62 21.19 6.24
C ALA A 698 -33.35 20.35 6.00
N THR A 699 -32.32 21.00 5.43
CA THR A 699 -30.98 20.45 5.21
C THR A 699 -29.95 21.56 5.41
N GLU A 700 -28.73 21.18 5.76
CA GLU A 700 -27.57 22.05 5.81
C GLU A 700 -26.42 21.41 5.04
N VAL A 701 -25.68 22.20 4.28
CA VAL A 701 -24.45 21.74 3.64
C VAL A 701 -23.41 22.80 3.85
N ASN A 702 -22.23 22.38 4.28
CA ASN A 702 -21.11 23.26 4.54
C ASN A 702 -21.44 24.39 5.53
N ASN A 703 -22.50 24.28 6.34
CA ASN A 703 -23.03 25.41 7.10
C ASN A 703 -22.20 25.67 8.36
N LYS A 704 -21.48 26.80 8.39
CA LYS A 704 -20.79 27.29 9.57
C LYS A 704 -21.76 27.86 10.60
N GLY A 705 -22.84 28.51 10.14
CA GLY A 705 -23.89 29.06 11.01
C GLY A 705 -24.53 30.33 10.46
N PHE A 706 -25.24 31.05 11.32
CA PHE A 706 -26.11 32.17 10.95
C PHE A 706 -25.74 33.44 11.73
N ASN A 707 -25.38 34.52 11.04
CA ASN A 707 -25.40 35.86 11.62
C ASN A 707 -26.86 36.36 11.68
N VAL A 708 -27.24 36.97 12.79
CA VAL A 708 -28.54 37.57 13.01
C VAL A 708 -28.42 39.07 12.85
N PHE A 709 -29.14 39.63 11.89
CA PHE A 709 -29.18 41.06 11.64
C PHE A 709 -30.51 41.67 12.10
N LYS A 710 -30.43 42.87 12.68
CA LYS A 710 -31.56 43.70 13.12
C LYS A 710 -31.54 45.05 12.42
N LEU A 711 -32.71 45.58 12.14
CA LEU A 711 -32.90 46.94 11.64
C LEU A 711 -34.11 47.59 12.32
N LYS A 712 -33.91 48.78 12.89
CA LYS A 712 -35.01 49.61 13.41
C LYS A 712 -35.59 50.46 12.28
N VAL A 713 -36.93 50.50 12.18
CA VAL A 713 -37.63 51.26 11.13
C VAL A 713 -38.26 52.50 11.75
N GLU A 714 -37.71 53.70 11.46
CA GLU A 714 -38.15 54.97 12.07
C GLU A 714 -39.27 55.70 11.30
N SER A 715 -39.61 55.29 10.07
CA SER A 715 -40.75 55.83 9.30
C SER A 715 -41.31 54.76 8.35
N SER A 716 -42.57 54.91 7.92
CA SER A 716 -43.43 53.91 7.26
C SER A 716 -42.97 53.34 5.89
N GLU A 717 -41.69 53.38 5.54
CA GLU A 717 -41.13 52.68 4.38
C GLU A 717 -40.53 51.34 4.82
N LEU A 718 -41.30 50.27 4.64
CA LEU A 718 -40.85 48.89 4.80
C LEU A 718 -39.82 48.57 3.70
N ILE A 719 -38.61 48.17 4.08
CA ILE A 719 -37.64 47.60 3.13
C ILE A 719 -38.07 46.16 2.84
N THR A 720 -38.55 45.90 1.61
CA THR A 720 -39.16 44.62 1.21
C THR A 720 -38.33 43.80 0.21
N THR A 721 -37.11 44.22 -0.15
CA THR A 721 -36.34 43.56 -1.22
C THR A 721 -35.11 42.79 -0.73
N ARG A 722 -34.83 41.69 -1.43
CA ARG A 722 -33.77 40.71 -1.16
C ARG A 722 -32.36 41.19 -1.55
N THR A 723 -32.21 42.34 -2.22
CA THR A 723 -30.98 42.67 -2.97
C THR A 723 -30.50 44.15 -2.95
N GLY A 724 -31.05 45.04 -2.11
CA GLY A 724 -30.66 46.46 -2.13
C GLY A 724 -29.84 46.89 -0.91
N ALA A 725 -28.61 47.34 -1.12
CA ALA A 725 -27.91 48.24 -0.21
C ALA A 725 -28.64 49.60 -0.14
N GLU A 726 -28.45 50.30 0.99
CA GLU A 726 -28.80 51.70 1.25
C GLU A 726 -30.28 52.01 1.58
N SER A 727 -30.60 51.95 2.88
CA SER A 727 -31.24 53.06 3.62
C SER A 727 -31.36 52.84 5.15
N GLY A 728 -30.83 51.73 5.69
CA GLY A 728 -30.65 51.54 7.13
C GLY A 728 -29.48 50.61 7.44
N GLU A 729 -28.64 50.96 8.41
CA GLU A 729 -27.51 50.13 8.85
C GLU A 729 -28.06 48.88 9.57
N TRP A 730 -28.11 47.75 8.87
CA TRP A 730 -28.39 46.46 9.51
C TRP A 730 -27.30 46.16 10.55
N GLU A 731 -27.68 46.08 11.82
CA GLU A 731 -26.80 45.75 12.92
C GLU A 731 -26.68 44.21 13.03
N ASN A 732 -25.46 43.67 13.06
CA ASN A 732 -25.25 42.26 13.41
C ASN A 732 -25.32 42.13 14.94
N ILE A 733 -26.35 41.46 15.44
CA ILE A 733 -26.62 41.33 16.87
C ILE A 733 -26.20 39.98 17.46
N GLY A 734 -25.72 39.03 16.63
CA GLY A 734 -25.21 37.76 17.14
C GLY A 734 -24.98 36.70 16.06
N PHE A 735 -24.36 35.60 16.48
CA PHE A 735 -24.09 34.43 15.63
C PHE A 735 -24.56 33.16 16.32
N VAL A 736 -25.17 32.26 15.54
CA VAL A 736 -25.58 30.91 15.98
C VAL A 736 -24.90 29.88 15.11
N SER A 737 -24.08 29.00 15.71
CA SER A 737 -23.34 27.95 15.00
C SER A 737 -24.29 26.96 14.31
N GLY A 738 -23.95 26.58 13.08
CA GLY A 738 -24.66 25.55 12.31
C GLY A 738 -24.13 24.14 12.61
N HIS A 739 -24.71 23.15 11.93
CA HIS A 739 -24.36 21.73 12.09
C HIS A 739 -23.51 21.16 10.94
N GLY A 740 -22.91 22.00 10.10
CA GLY A 740 -22.06 21.55 8.99
C GLY A 740 -22.88 21.00 7.83
N THR A 741 -22.72 19.72 7.52
CA THR A 741 -23.49 19.04 6.46
C THR A 741 -24.39 17.98 7.08
N THR A 742 -25.71 18.20 7.02
CA THR A 742 -26.75 17.35 7.60
C THR A 742 -28.03 17.39 6.76
N THR A 743 -28.73 16.28 6.68
CA THR A 743 -30.08 16.19 6.09
C THR A 743 -31.18 16.12 7.14
N GLU A 744 -30.82 16.16 8.44
CA GLU A 744 -31.77 16.23 9.54
C GLU A 744 -32.29 17.66 9.71
N THR A 745 -33.56 17.78 10.10
CA THR A 745 -34.15 19.08 10.42
C THR A 745 -33.57 19.60 11.73
N HIS A 746 -32.95 20.79 11.69
CA HIS A 746 -32.45 21.46 12.88
C HIS A 746 -33.28 22.70 13.18
N ASN A 747 -33.52 22.93 14.47
CA ASN A 747 -34.28 24.07 14.98
C ASN A 747 -33.35 24.98 15.77
N TYR A 748 -33.46 26.27 15.50
CA TYR A 748 -32.61 27.30 16.07
C TYR A 748 -33.44 28.39 16.75
N SER A 749 -32.82 29.07 17.71
CA SER A 749 -33.43 30.24 18.33
C SER A 749 -32.38 31.28 18.73
N PHE A 750 -32.80 32.54 18.73
CA PHE A 750 -32.01 33.68 19.20
C PHE A 750 -32.93 34.65 19.96
N VAL A 751 -32.43 35.30 21.00
CA VAL A 751 -33.21 36.27 21.80
C VAL A 751 -32.53 37.63 21.73
N ASP A 752 -33.22 38.60 21.15
CA ASP A 752 -32.87 40.01 21.26
C ASP A 752 -33.52 40.60 22.52
N ARG A 753 -32.69 41.05 23.46
CA ARG A 753 -33.14 41.61 24.74
C ARG A 753 -33.44 43.11 24.69
N ASN A 754 -33.15 43.77 23.58
CA ASN A 754 -33.31 45.21 23.42
C ASN A 754 -34.54 45.52 22.55
N LEU A 755 -35.74 45.19 23.06
CA LEU A 755 -36.99 45.51 22.39
C LEU A 755 -37.31 47.01 22.55
N GLU A 756 -37.20 47.74 21.45
CA GLU A 756 -37.57 49.15 21.39
C GLU A 756 -39.02 49.32 20.89
N ALA A 757 -39.64 50.45 21.21
CA ALA A 757 -40.96 50.79 20.69
C ALA A 757 -40.89 51.04 19.17
N GLY A 758 -41.86 50.53 18.42
CA GLY A 758 -41.93 50.64 16.96
C GLY A 758 -41.70 49.32 16.21
N VAL A 759 -41.44 49.43 14.91
CA VAL A 759 -41.21 48.27 14.03
C VAL A 759 -39.73 47.94 13.95
N THR A 760 -39.40 46.69 14.22
CA THR A 760 -38.05 46.13 14.06
C THR A 760 -38.09 45.01 13.03
N GLN A 761 -37.18 45.03 12.07
CA GLN A 761 -36.99 43.99 11.07
C GLN A 761 -35.76 43.12 11.39
N TYR A 762 -35.82 41.84 11.03
CA TYR A 762 -34.75 40.87 11.21
C TYR A 762 -34.50 40.07 9.96
N ARG A 763 -33.24 39.67 9.74
CA ARG A 763 -32.83 38.71 8.70
C ARG A 763 -31.66 37.87 9.17
N LEU A 764 -31.49 36.70 8.57
CA LEU A 764 -30.35 35.83 8.79
C LEU A 764 -29.38 35.94 7.62
N GLN A 765 -28.08 35.91 7.90
CA GLN A 765 -27.04 35.65 6.91
C GLN A 765 -26.45 34.27 7.22
N GLN A 766 -26.76 33.29 6.38
CA GLN A 766 -26.21 31.94 6.45
C GLN A 766 -24.79 31.96 5.87
N ILE A 767 -23.83 31.38 6.58
CA ILE A 767 -22.40 31.38 6.23
C ILE A 767 -21.91 29.93 6.10
N ASP A 768 -21.17 29.66 5.03
CA ASP A 768 -20.53 28.38 4.77
C ASP A 768 -19.15 28.28 5.47
N LEU A 769 -18.60 27.07 5.68
CA LEU A 769 -17.26 26.86 6.23
C LEU A 769 -16.17 27.40 5.30
N ASP A 770 -16.46 27.55 4.00
CA ASP A 770 -15.59 28.18 2.99
C ASP A 770 -15.72 29.73 2.95
N GLY A 771 -16.63 30.31 3.74
CA GLY A 771 -16.83 31.75 3.87
C GLY A 771 -17.84 32.37 2.90
N LYS A 772 -18.47 31.61 2.00
CA LYS A 772 -19.61 32.10 1.21
C LYS A 772 -20.83 32.34 2.09
N TYR A 773 -21.76 33.17 1.63
CA TYR A 773 -22.96 33.47 2.40
C TYR A 773 -24.21 33.77 1.55
N SER A 774 -25.38 33.60 2.15
CA SER A 774 -26.69 33.97 1.59
C SER A 774 -27.59 34.60 2.66
N PHE A 775 -28.54 35.46 2.26
CA PHE A 775 -29.50 36.08 3.19
C PHE A 775 -30.89 35.41 3.14
N SER A 776 -31.53 35.29 4.30
CA SER A 776 -32.94 34.89 4.42
C SER A 776 -33.91 35.99 3.97
N ASN A 777 -35.19 35.67 3.93
CA ASN A 777 -36.25 36.68 3.91
C ASN A 777 -36.23 37.52 5.20
N VAL A 778 -36.80 38.72 5.13
CA VAL A 778 -36.96 39.63 6.27
C VAL A 778 -38.23 39.29 7.04
N VAL A 779 -38.18 39.28 8.37
CA VAL A 779 -39.33 39.17 9.27
C VAL A 779 -39.42 40.41 10.15
N GLU A 780 -40.62 40.78 10.57
CA GLU A 780 -40.87 42.01 11.32
C GLU A 780 -41.57 41.77 12.66
N VAL A 781 -41.32 42.66 13.61
CA VAL A 781 -41.94 42.69 14.93
C VAL A 781 -42.34 44.12 15.27
N ASN A 782 -43.59 44.32 15.69
CA ASN A 782 -44.11 45.62 16.12
C ASN A 782 -44.37 45.61 17.63
N SER A 783 -43.69 46.49 18.37
CA SER A 783 -43.80 46.62 19.82
C SER A 783 -44.62 47.85 20.22
N ALA A 784 -45.81 47.63 20.79
CA ALA A 784 -46.74 48.68 21.24
C ALA A 784 -46.47 49.14 22.69
N LEU A 785 -45.23 49.50 23.01
CA LEU A 785 -44.87 50.06 24.33
C LEU A 785 -45.28 51.55 24.44
N PRO A 786 -45.73 52.03 25.62
CA PRO A 786 -46.06 53.44 25.82
C PRO A 786 -44.85 54.35 25.56
N ALA A 787 -45.03 55.43 24.80
CA ALA A 787 -43.93 56.31 24.37
C ALA A 787 -43.39 57.24 25.49
N GLY A 788 -44.06 57.33 26.64
CA GLY A 788 -43.64 58.24 27.72
C GLY A 788 -44.37 58.02 29.04
N TYR A 789 -43.92 58.71 30.09
CA TYR A 789 -44.59 58.75 31.39
C TYR A 789 -45.84 59.63 31.29
N VAL A 790 -47.02 59.05 31.54
CA VAL A 790 -48.30 59.78 31.46
C VAL A 790 -49.06 59.61 32.76
N LEU A 791 -49.64 60.70 33.28
CA LEU A 791 -50.67 60.68 34.32
C LEU A 791 -51.93 61.35 33.75
N GLU A 792 -52.96 60.55 33.51
CA GLU A 792 -54.20 60.99 32.89
C GLU A 792 -55.07 61.75 33.87
N GLN A 793 -55.98 62.57 33.32
CA GLN A 793 -57.04 63.21 34.10
C GLN A 793 -57.98 62.14 34.66
N ASN A 794 -58.25 62.17 35.97
CA ASN A 794 -59.14 61.22 36.60
C ASN A 794 -60.55 61.31 35.99
N TYR A 795 -61.23 60.17 35.84
CA TYR A 795 -62.58 60.13 35.28
C TYR A 795 -63.51 59.25 36.13
N PRO A 796 -64.73 59.74 36.49
CA PRO A 796 -65.24 61.10 36.21
C PRO A 796 -64.45 62.19 36.97
N ASN A 797 -64.50 63.44 36.49
CA ASN A 797 -64.06 64.64 37.21
C ASN A 797 -64.91 65.85 36.75
N PRO A 798 -65.74 66.48 37.62
CA PRO A 798 -65.89 66.19 39.05
C PRO A 798 -66.43 64.79 39.37
N PHE A 799 -66.09 64.23 40.55
CA PHE A 799 -66.47 62.86 40.96
C PHE A 799 -67.17 62.84 42.32
N ASN A 800 -67.92 61.76 42.63
CA ASN A 800 -68.57 61.56 43.93
C ASN A 800 -68.85 60.06 44.22
N PRO A 801 -68.33 59.48 45.31
CA PRO A 801 -67.02 59.75 45.89
C PRO A 801 -65.89 58.99 45.17
N GLY A 802 -66.20 58.18 44.13
CA GLY A 802 -65.23 57.34 43.41
C GLY A 802 -64.81 57.88 42.04
N THR A 803 -63.55 57.68 41.66
CA THR A 803 -62.97 58.03 40.34
C THR A 803 -61.83 57.08 39.96
N VAL A 804 -61.46 57.01 38.68
CA VAL A 804 -60.33 56.21 38.19
C VAL A 804 -59.20 57.11 37.73
N ILE A 805 -57.98 56.84 38.19
CA ILE A 805 -56.74 57.49 37.76
C ILE A 805 -55.97 56.50 36.88
N SER A 806 -55.66 56.88 35.63
CA SER A 806 -54.86 56.06 34.72
C SER A 806 -53.45 56.64 34.55
N TYR A 807 -52.43 55.80 34.46
CA TYR A 807 -51.05 56.22 34.25
C TYR A 807 -50.25 55.23 33.39
N GLN A 808 -49.16 55.69 32.77
CA GLN A 808 -48.33 54.90 31.87
C GLN A 808 -46.84 55.02 32.22
N LEU A 809 -46.10 53.94 32.00
CA LEU A 809 -44.65 53.85 32.19
C LEU A 809 -44.01 53.34 30.88
N PRO A 810 -43.04 54.06 30.30
CA PRO A 810 -42.34 53.63 29.10
C PRO A 810 -41.22 52.60 29.39
N VAL A 811 -40.76 52.52 30.64
CA VAL A 811 -39.73 51.59 31.13
C VAL A 811 -40.07 51.15 32.55
N ASP A 812 -39.50 50.02 32.98
CA ASP A 812 -39.68 49.49 34.34
C ASP A 812 -39.15 50.47 35.40
N GLY A 813 -39.88 50.65 36.51
CA GLY A 813 -39.49 51.61 37.54
C GLY A 813 -40.39 51.67 38.77
N HIS A 814 -39.90 52.33 39.83
CA HIS A 814 -40.66 52.57 41.05
C HIS A 814 -41.59 53.78 40.89
N VAL A 815 -42.88 53.59 41.16
CA VAL A 815 -43.93 54.61 40.99
C VAL A 815 -44.55 54.94 42.33
N LYS A 816 -44.74 56.24 42.60
CA LYS A 816 -45.44 56.73 43.77
C LYS A 816 -46.52 57.74 43.40
N ILE A 817 -47.78 57.46 43.76
CA ILE A 817 -48.91 58.36 43.49
C ILE A 817 -49.56 58.80 44.80
N LYS A 818 -49.62 60.12 45.03
CA LYS A 818 -50.17 60.75 46.25
C LYS A 818 -51.30 61.70 45.91
N VAL A 819 -52.17 61.96 46.89
CA VAL A 819 -53.24 62.96 46.82
C VAL A 819 -53.01 64.05 47.86
N PHE A 820 -53.21 65.31 47.47
CA PHE A 820 -52.99 66.51 48.27
C PHE A 820 -54.23 67.42 48.29
N ASP A 821 -54.46 68.12 49.40
CA ASP A 821 -55.44 69.21 49.49
C ASP A 821 -54.93 70.51 48.84
N VAL A 822 -55.77 71.56 48.81
CA VAL A 822 -55.39 72.87 48.22
C VAL A 822 -54.28 73.61 48.97
N LEU A 823 -53.97 73.21 50.20
CA LEU A 823 -52.87 73.75 51.01
C LEU A 823 -51.57 72.97 50.80
N GLY A 824 -51.61 71.87 50.05
CA GLY A 824 -50.47 70.99 49.77
C GLY A 824 -50.24 69.92 50.82
N ASN A 825 -51.16 69.70 51.76
CA ASN A 825 -51.07 68.60 52.71
C ASN A 825 -51.42 67.28 52.02
N GLU A 826 -50.64 66.23 52.26
CA GLU A 826 -50.95 64.88 51.78
C GLU A 826 -52.18 64.34 52.51
N VAL A 827 -53.20 63.97 51.76
CA VAL A 827 -54.46 63.42 52.28
C VAL A 827 -54.64 61.94 51.96
N ASP A 828 -53.91 61.39 50.99
CA ASP A 828 -53.87 59.95 50.69
C ASP A 828 -52.62 59.52 49.89
N LEU A 829 -52.26 58.23 49.96
CA LEU A 829 -51.18 57.59 49.18
C LEU A 829 -51.74 56.39 48.42
N LEU A 830 -51.80 56.47 47.09
CA LEU A 830 -52.49 55.49 46.24
C LEU A 830 -51.59 54.38 45.71
N VAL A 831 -50.33 54.69 45.37
CA VAL A 831 -49.35 53.73 44.86
C VAL A 831 -47.98 54.07 45.43
N ASN A 832 -47.19 53.05 45.78
CA ASN A 832 -45.78 53.18 46.18
C ASN A 832 -45.05 51.84 45.99
N GLU A 833 -44.84 51.42 44.75
CA GLU A 833 -44.24 50.12 44.40
C GLU A 833 -43.52 50.13 43.05
N TYR A 834 -42.79 49.05 42.74
CA TYR A 834 -42.14 48.84 41.44
C TYR A 834 -43.12 48.27 40.40
N LYS A 835 -43.10 48.80 39.18
CA LYS A 835 -43.97 48.40 38.07
C LYS A 835 -43.16 48.23 36.77
N GLN A 836 -43.58 47.30 35.92
CA GLN A 836 -43.00 47.11 34.59
C GLN A 836 -43.50 48.20 33.61
N ALA A 837 -42.85 48.35 32.45
CA ALA A 837 -43.34 49.20 31.38
C ALA A 837 -44.76 48.78 30.96
N GLY A 838 -45.69 49.73 30.86
CA GLY A 838 -47.10 49.43 30.60
C GLY A 838 -48.07 50.51 31.04
N SER A 839 -49.37 50.23 30.87
CA SER A 839 -50.47 51.12 31.25
C SER A 839 -51.24 50.56 32.45
N TYR A 840 -51.58 51.42 33.40
CA TYR A 840 -52.14 51.06 34.69
C TYR A 840 -53.34 51.93 35.07
N LYS A 841 -54.23 51.42 35.92
CA LYS A 841 -55.40 52.11 36.46
C LYS A 841 -55.50 51.96 37.97
N ILE A 842 -56.00 52.98 38.65
CA ILE A 842 -56.20 53.04 40.11
C ILE A 842 -57.63 53.50 40.37
N ASP A 843 -58.38 52.75 41.15
CA ASP A 843 -59.66 53.19 41.68
C ASP A 843 -59.44 54.00 42.96
N PHE A 844 -59.88 55.25 42.97
CA PHE A 844 -59.75 56.16 44.12
C PHE A 844 -61.12 56.50 44.70
N ASN A 845 -61.29 56.27 46.01
CA ASN A 845 -62.53 56.55 46.75
C ASN A 845 -62.29 57.60 47.84
N ALA A 846 -62.83 58.79 47.63
CA ALA A 846 -62.64 59.96 48.47
C ALA A 846 -63.78 60.20 49.48
N ALA A 847 -64.57 59.19 49.85
CA ALA A 847 -65.75 59.36 50.71
C ALA A 847 -65.46 60.06 52.05
N LYS A 848 -64.25 59.88 52.58
CA LYS A 848 -63.77 60.46 53.85
C LYS A 848 -63.25 61.90 53.73
N LEU A 849 -63.09 62.42 52.51
CA LEU A 849 -62.60 63.78 52.26
C LEU A 849 -63.76 64.78 52.14
N SER A 850 -63.54 66.06 52.45
CA SER A 850 -64.55 67.11 52.26
C SER A 850 -64.73 67.45 50.77
N GLY A 851 -65.92 67.87 50.35
CA GLY A 851 -66.13 68.35 48.98
C GLY A 851 -65.20 69.52 48.66
N GLY A 852 -64.58 69.52 47.48
CA GLY A 852 -63.57 70.51 47.13
C GLY A 852 -62.57 70.05 46.07
N VAL A 853 -61.55 70.87 45.85
CA VAL A 853 -60.47 70.60 44.90
C VAL A 853 -59.34 69.86 45.59
N TYR A 854 -58.80 68.85 44.91
CA TYR A 854 -57.61 68.09 45.31
C TYR A 854 -56.64 67.99 44.14
N TYR A 855 -55.38 67.68 44.44
CA TYR A 855 -54.35 67.40 43.45
C TYR A 855 -53.81 66.00 43.66
N TYR A 856 -53.59 65.25 42.60
CA TYR A 856 -52.87 63.98 42.68
C TYR A 856 -51.63 64.03 41.81
N GLU A 857 -50.57 63.40 42.28
CA GLU A 857 -49.24 63.51 41.72
C GLU A 857 -48.59 62.14 41.61
N MET A 858 -48.03 61.86 40.43
CA MET A 858 -47.19 60.70 40.17
C MET A 858 -45.72 61.10 40.17
N ASN A 859 -44.91 60.34 40.92
CA ASN A 859 -43.46 60.36 40.88
C ASN A 859 -42.96 59.01 40.34
N ALA A 860 -42.25 59.02 39.22
CA ALA A 860 -41.61 57.84 38.63
C ALA A 860 -40.22 58.23 38.11
N GLY A 861 -39.16 57.83 38.83
CA GLY A 861 -37.80 58.31 38.60
C GLY A 861 -37.67 59.83 38.82
N SER A 862 -37.15 60.55 37.83
CA SER A 862 -37.07 62.02 37.82
C SER A 862 -38.36 62.72 37.36
N ASN A 863 -39.36 61.96 36.90
CA ASN A 863 -40.60 62.52 36.36
C ASN A 863 -41.63 62.71 37.47
N ARG A 864 -42.10 63.96 37.62
CA ARG A 864 -43.13 64.37 38.58
C ARG A 864 -44.27 65.03 37.82
N ILE A 865 -45.44 64.40 37.80
CA ILE A 865 -46.61 64.85 37.04
C ILE A 865 -47.79 65.01 37.98
N THR A 866 -48.39 66.21 38.01
CA THR A 866 -49.50 66.54 38.91
C THR A 866 -50.76 66.89 38.11
N ARG A 867 -51.92 66.44 38.58
CA ARG A 867 -53.23 66.70 38.00
C ARG A 867 -54.23 67.13 39.07
N LYS A 868 -55.24 67.91 38.68
CA LYS A 868 -56.27 68.45 39.56
C LYS A 868 -57.54 67.59 39.48
N MET A 869 -58.16 67.27 40.60
CA MET A 869 -59.47 66.62 40.66
C MET A 869 -60.44 67.40 41.55
N THR A 870 -61.74 67.27 41.30
CA THR A 870 -62.81 67.98 42.02
C THR A 870 -63.78 66.95 42.58
N LEU A 871 -63.88 66.88 43.90
CA LEU A 871 -64.83 66.02 44.62
C LEU A 871 -66.12 66.80 44.87
N LEU A 872 -67.25 66.32 44.33
CA LEU A 872 -68.58 66.80 44.66
C LEU A 872 -69.10 66.03 45.88
N LYS A 873 -69.71 66.74 46.82
CA LYS A 873 -70.31 66.13 48.02
C LYS A 873 -71.72 66.63 48.23
#